data_AF-A0A077EIQ3-F1
#
_entry.id   AF-A0A077EIQ3-F1
#
_cell.length_a   1.000
_cell.length_b   1.000
_cell.length_c   1.000
_cell.angle_alpha   90.00
_cell.angle_beta   90.00
_cell.angle_gamma   90.00
#
_symmetry.space_group_name_H-M   'P 1'
#
loop_
_entity.id
_entity.type
_entity.pdbx_description
1 polymer ?
#
loop_
_entity_poly.entity_id
_entity_poly.type
_entity_poly.pdbx_seq_one_letter_code
_entity_poly.pdbx_strand_id
1 'polypeptide(L)'
;MKNSELHKLLIKLNLENTVFYKNEQDGSYDFDFHPDILNKIKRISPDAVYVFNNQPLLLFFDLTNSDDLNKESEIHKKVWSFDNSPIVFILKDKDISIYNALNYIKNKDGRGGYLQEVEISDEERDEKFSFWSLQSGETWAWFQDEYLSKKNENQTRVNQRLFQNIKDVRNYLTDKTKSNFLDEKSANSLILRLIFIRYLIDRGIKIDEAYISGESLNEKRKNFILLISEPEKLNQLFERLNDNFNGVLFKETDIKLNQIQANYLADVFKGELEQQGSLFEGSFFEIFDFSIIPVEVISGIYESLIDDETKDLDSAVYTPSFLVDYILSDTVDKYLNQNNVSECKIFEVAVGSGIFLVQSLRRMIEKEIELNGDSNKNEFSNKIREIAKNNLFGIDINEEALKVTCFSIYIALLDYQQPKDIDKYPFPNLLGTNLFKANFFDKSHDFNKVIKNNPPKFILGNPPWKSKKEDVVHVKWLKDNKKTVGRFEIAQSFLLRAKDFMSDETQSALIVTSTIFYNVSQKTKGFKKDFLTTFCVEKFFDLSPVRRLIFEKKNSPASIVYFRLSKDNDCQKNIINHQSVKFNRFIKYFKMLVIERFDQKALPQKYFLENDWMFKVALYGSYLDFNFLKVLPQKNIGSIINNNTIYKGAGIERGKDPNFFPELIGMKILENSQIEQGYTNTKNYKSLNKEDVYLSRGRDKNIFLGNKVLFKEQALNESEPLISFSSEDFVFRKGVFSISSKTENIILLLYSLLKSDLSQYFLFLISGAWGVATRPAIRFDEELLRMPLLDFDKSVLEKLVNNAKSIIEYYATFYDKFNLGKPSVNHFLLQKNNQIINDSYGVKDYEKDLIDYALNVSRYQFQQSKQHLVTNFNDSDHRNQKQVLEKYADVYIKEFEEIYYDEFVKVEIFTMRHFIAMNFIITDKKPKEKISYPKNTDEKDVLEKLANNLTIERITDTSDPSKNLYIQKDIKGFESDSFYIIKPNEYKCWHRAMAWYDVAEFKQAIQEAELKRLNNISAND
;
A
#
# COMPACT_ATOMS: atom_id res chain seq x y z
N MET A 1 -11.85 -5.59 -38.92
CA MET A 1 -11.97 -6.08 -37.52
C MET A 1 -13.23 -6.88 -37.19
N LYS A 2 -14.46 -6.50 -37.55
CA LYS A 2 -15.73 -7.19 -37.13
C LYS A 2 -15.92 -8.68 -37.51
N ASN A 3 -14.92 -9.35 -38.06
CA ASN A 3 -14.95 -10.79 -38.43
C ASN A 3 -13.60 -11.51 -38.20
N SER A 4 -12.63 -10.90 -37.50
CA SER A 4 -11.36 -11.58 -37.17
C SER A 4 -11.56 -12.63 -36.08
N GLU A 5 -10.65 -13.61 -36.00
CA GLU A 5 -10.66 -14.61 -34.92
C GLU A 5 -10.51 -13.95 -33.54
N LEU A 6 -9.72 -12.86 -33.47
CA LEU A 6 -9.64 -12.02 -32.28
C LEU A 6 -11.01 -11.47 -31.86
N HIS A 7 -11.82 -10.96 -32.79
CA HIS A 7 -13.14 -10.42 -32.46
C HIS A 7 -14.10 -11.50 -31.93
N LYS A 8 -14.04 -12.72 -32.49
CA LYS A 8 -14.84 -13.85 -32.02
C LYS A 8 -14.46 -14.28 -30.60
N LEU A 9 -13.16 -14.34 -30.30
CA LEU A 9 -12.66 -14.63 -28.95
C LEU A 9 -13.15 -13.58 -27.96
N LEU A 10 -13.04 -12.29 -28.30
CA LEU A 10 -13.44 -11.21 -27.40
C LEU A 10 -14.94 -11.25 -27.07
N ILE A 11 -15.82 -11.51 -28.05
CA ILE A 11 -17.25 -11.72 -27.80
C ILE A 11 -17.47 -12.92 -26.86
N LYS A 12 -16.75 -14.03 -27.08
CA LYS A 12 -16.88 -15.23 -26.24
C LYS A 12 -16.51 -14.96 -24.78
N LEU A 13 -15.56 -14.05 -24.54
CA LEU A 13 -15.13 -13.63 -23.21
C LEU A 13 -15.95 -12.45 -22.64
N ASN A 14 -16.93 -11.91 -23.39
CA ASN A 14 -17.65 -10.66 -23.09
C ASN A 14 -16.72 -9.44 -22.92
N LEU A 15 -15.65 -9.36 -23.72
CA LEU A 15 -14.61 -8.34 -23.63
C LEU A 15 -14.67 -7.30 -24.76
N GLU A 16 -15.53 -7.47 -25.76
CA GLU A 16 -15.54 -6.69 -27.01
C GLU A 16 -15.68 -5.17 -26.80
N ASN A 17 -16.38 -4.74 -25.75
CA ASN A 17 -16.59 -3.33 -25.41
C ASN A 17 -15.61 -2.82 -24.34
N THR A 18 -14.66 -3.64 -23.92
CA THR A 18 -13.80 -3.37 -22.73
C THR A 18 -12.31 -3.43 -23.06
N VAL A 19 -11.97 -3.81 -24.29
CA VAL A 19 -10.61 -3.76 -24.82
C VAL A 19 -10.43 -2.57 -25.74
N PHE A 20 -9.21 -2.09 -25.82
CA PHE A 20 -8.81 -1.03 -26.73
C PHE A 20 -8.09 -1.63 -27.93
N TYR A 21 -8.62 -1.37 -29.12
CA TYR A 21 -8.03 -1.83 -30.38
C TYR A 21 -6.91 -0.90 -30.86
N LYS A 22 -5.92 -1.47 -31.54
CA LYS A 22 -4.92 -0.69 -32.27
C LYS A 22 -5.56 -0.02 -33.48
N ASN A 23 -5.35 1.28 -33.64
CA ASN A 23 -5.74 2.00 -34.85
C ASN A 23 -4.84 1.59 -36.02
N GLU A 24 -5.44 1.14 -37.13
CA GLU A 24 -4.70 0.68 -38.31
C GLU A 24 -3.98 1.81 -39.07
N GLN A 25 -4.43 3.07 -38.93
CA GLN A 25 -3.88 4.19 -39.71
C GLN A 25 -2.59 4.76 -39.12
N ASP A 26 -2.52 4.89 -37.79
CA ASP A 26 -1.40 5.54 -37.10
C ASP A 26 -0.78 4.68 -35.98
N GLY A 27 -1.31 3.48 -35.74
CA GLY A 27 -0.84 2.59 -34.68
C GLY A 27 -1.12 3.09 -33.26
N SER A 28 -1.99 4.08 -33.10
CA SER A 28 -2.42 4.60 -31.80
C SER A 28 -3.41 3.65 -31.11
N TYR A 29 -3.66 3.92 -29.83
CA TYR A 29 -4.70 3.26 -29.05
C TYR A 29 -5.51 4.35 -28.35
N ASP A 30 -6.82 4.17 -28.28
CA ASP A 30 -7.74 5.15 -27.72
C ASP A 30 -7.88 5.00 -26.19
N PHE A 31 -6.77 5.14 -25.46
CA PHE A 31 -6.77 5.14 -23.98
C PHE A 31 -5.80 6.18 -23.40
N ASP A 32 -6.14 6.68 -22.21
CA ASP A 32 -5.37 7.70 -21.47
C ASP A 32 -4.38 7.06 -20.48
N PHE A 33 -3.33 6.45 -21.02
CA PHE A 33 -2.20 5.98 -20.21
C PHE A 33 -1.15 7.07 -20.05
N HIS A 34 -0.37 6.97 -18.97
CA HIS A 34 0.90 7.68 -18.88
C HIS A 34 1.71 7.44 -20.16
N PRO A 35 2.23 8.47 -20.84
CA PRO A 35 2.79 8.33 -22.18
C PRO A 35 3.97 7.37 -22.26
N ASP A 36 4.73 7.14 -21.18
CA ASP A 36 5.73 6.06 -21.13
C ASP A 36 5.14 4.66 -21.36
N ILE A 37 4.00 4.34 -20.75
CA ILE A 37 3.32 3.05 -20.96
C ILE A 37 2.79 2.99 -22.39
N LEU A 38 2.18 4.08 -22.87
CA LEU A 38 1.70 4.17 -24.25
C LEU A 38 2.83 3.98 -25.27
N ASN A 39 3.99 4.58 -25.04
CA ASN A 39 5.18 4.45 -25.88
C ASN A 39 5.71 3.01 -25.90
N LYS A 40 5.69 2.32 -24.76
CA LYS A 40 6.04 0.89 -24.68
C LYS A 40 5.02 0.04 -25.43
N ILE A 41 3.73 0.25 -25.21
CA ILE A 41 2.66 -0.46 -25.93
C ILE A 41 2.77 -0.24 -27.44
N LYS A 42 3.05 0.98 -27.92
CA LYS A 42 3.31 1.25 -29.34
C LYS A 42 4.50 0.46 -29.91
N ARG A 43 5.56 0.24 -29.13
CA ARG A 43 6.72 -0.57 -29.54
C ARG A 43 6.45 -2.08 -29.56
N ILE A 44 5.61 -2.55 -28.65
CA ILE A 44 5.17 -3.95 -28.55
C ILE A 44 4.13 -4.25 -29.65
N SER A 45 3.24 -3.29 -29.92
CA SER A 45 2.21 -3.30 -30.96
C SER A 45 1.19 -4.47 -30.86
N PRO A 46 0.51 -4.67 -29.72
CA PRO A 46 -0.63 -5.61 -29.63
C PRO A 46 -1.82 -5.17 -30.49
N ASP A 47 -2.65 -6.11 -30.96
CA ASP A 47 -3.86 -5.80 -31.76
C ASP A 47 -5.02 -5.33 -30.88
N ALA A 48 -5.09 -5.81 -29.63
CA ALA A 48 -5.99 -5.30 -28.61
C ALA A 48 -5.36 -5.36 -27.20
N VAL A 49 -5.83 -4.51 -26.30
CA VAL A 49 -5.35 -4.43 -24.91
C VAL A 49 -6.54 -4.37 -23.94
N TYR A 50 -6.57 -5.26 -22.95
CA TYR A 50 -7.49 -5.15 -21.82
C TYR A 50 -6.86 -4.31 -20.71
N VAL A 51 -7.59 -3.29 -20.27
CA VAL A 51 -7.11 -2.31 -19.29
C VAL A 51 -8.00 -2.33 -18.06
N PHE A 52 -7.38 -2.37 -16.88
CA PHE A 52 -8.09 -2.21 -15.61
C PHE A 52 -7.35 -1.19 -14.76
N ASN A 53 -8.07 -0.16 -14.29
CA ASN A 53 -7.56 0.91 -13.41
C ASN A 53 -6.18 1.43 -13.88
N ASN A 54 -6.15 1.86 -15.15
CA ASN A 54 -4.98 2.40 -15.87
C ASN A 54 -3.77 1.46 -15.99
N GLN A 55 -3.98 0.15 -15.98
CA GLN A 55 -2.92 -0.84 -16.24
C GLN A 55 -3.30 -1.83 -17.35
N PRO A 56 -2.40 -2.13 -18.31
CA PRO A 56 -2.65 -3.11 -19.37
C PRO A 56 -2.45 -4.53 -18.84
N LEU A 57 -3.53 -5.23 -18.48
CA LEU A 57 -3.42 -6.55 -17.85
C LEU A 57 -3.39 -7.71 -18.85
N LEU A 58 -4.03 -7.57 -20.02
CA LEU A 58 -3.96 -8.57 -21.10
C LEU A 58 -3.55 -7.91 -22.41
N LEU A 59 -2.66 -8.57 -23.15
CA LEU A 59 -2.29 -8.20 -24.52
C LEU A 59 -2.75 -9.27 -25.49
N PHE A 60 -3.35 -8.86 -26.61
CA PHE A 60 -3.83 -9.77 -27.66
C PHE A 60 -3.07 -9.53 -28.95
N PHE A 61 -2.61 -10.61 -29.59
CA PHE A 61 -1.94 -10.59 -30.89
C PHE A 61 -2.63 -11.56 -31.85
N ASP A 62 -3.00 -11.08 -33.04
CA ASP A 62 -3.59 -11.87 -34.12
C ASP A 62 -2.53 -12.10 -35.21
N LEU A 63 -1.94 -13.30 -35.21
CA LEU A 63 -0.91 -13.72 -36.18
C LEU A 63 -1.48 -14.58 -37.31
N THR A 64 -2.80 -14.70 -37.42
CA THR A 64 -3.50 -15.55 -38.42
C THR A 64 -3.02 -15.32 -39.86
N ASN A 65 -2.71 -14.07 -40.23
CA ASN A 65 -2.25 -13.72 -41.58
C ASN A 65 -0.75 -13.33 -41.63
N SER A 66 0.06 -13.80 -40.68
CA SER A 66 1.48 -13.41 -40.58
C SER A 66 2.42 -14.44 -41.20
N ASP A 67 3.16 -14.05 -42.24
CA ASP A 67 4.20 -14.89 -42.88
C ASP A 67 5.57 -14.83 -42.17
N ASP A 68 5.74 -13.94 -41.18
CA ASP A 68 7.01 -13.77 -40.45
C ASP A 68 7.17 -14.81 -39.32
N LEU A 69 8.03 -15.80 -39.58
CA LEU A 69 8.36 -16.89 -38.66
C LEU A 69 9.02 -16.43 -37.34
N ASN A 70 9.61 -15.23 -37.29
CA ASN A 70 10.29 -14.73 -36.09
C ASN A 70 9.40 -13.84 -35.21
N LYS A 71 8.22 -13.44 -35.72
CA LYS A 71 7.37 -12.42 -35.08
C LYS A 71 6.93 -12.80 -33.67
N GLU A 72 6.58 -14.05 -33.44
CA GLU A 72 6.18 -14.56 -32.12
C GLU A 72 7.33 -14.53 -31.11
N SER A 73 8.55 -14.92 -31.51
CA SER A 73 9.74 -14.86 -30.67
C SER A 73 10.05 -13.42 -30.25
N GLU A 74 9.92 -12.47 -31.18
CA GLU A 74 10.06 -11.04 -30.88
C GLU A 74 8.96 -10.53 -29.94
N ILE A 75 7.72 -10.97 -30.11
CA ILE A 75 6.62 -10.66 -29.16
C ILE A 75 6.96 -11.18 -27.77
N HIS A 76 7.41 -12.43 -27.63
CA HIS A 76 7.79 -13.03 -26.36
C HIS A 76 8.87 -12.21 -25.64
N LYS A 77 9.93 -11.82 -26.36
CA LYS A 77 11.03 -11.01 -25.83
C LYS A 77 10.56 -9.62 -25.38
N LYS A 78 9.78 -8.94 -26.22
CA LYS A 78 9.28 -7.58 -25.95
C LYS A 78 8.31 -7.56 -24.79
N VAL A 79 7.39 -8.52 -24.73
CA VAL A 79 6.39 -8.60 -23.65
C VAL A 79 7.05 -8.97 -22.31
N TRP A 80 8.00 -9.90 -22.29
CA TRP A 80 8.74 -10.17 -21.06
C TRP A 80 9.51 -8.93 -20.56
N SER A 81 10.09 -8.16 -21.48
CA SER A 81 10.76 -6.88 -21.16
C SER A 81 9.80 -5.78 -20.69
N PHE A 82 8.50 -5.92 -20.95
CA PHE A 82 7.48 -4.95 -20.56
C PHE A 82 7.09 -5.05 -19.08
N ASP A 83 6.97 -6.26 -18.52
CA ASP A 83 6.65 -6.57 -17.11
C ASP A 83 5.33 -5.98 -16.55
N ASN A 84 4.61 -5.15 -17.31
CA ASN A 84 3.34 -4.54 -16.89
C ASN A 84 2.11 -5.43 -17.18
N SER A 85 2.21 -6.40 -18.09
CA SER A 85 1.12 -7.31 -18.45
C SER A 85 1.44 -8.74 -18.03
N PRO A 86 0.65 -9.39 -17.16
CA PRO A 86 0.88 -10.77 -16.70
C PRO A 86 0.56 -11.86 -17.73
N ILE A 87 -0.38 -11.62 -18.66
CA ILE A 87 -0.90 -12.63 -19.59
C ILE A 87 -0.95 -12.08 -21.01
N VAL A 88 -0.66 -12.95 -21.97
CA VAL A 88 -0.74 -12.67 -23.41
C VAL A 88 -1.56 -13.73 -24.11
N PHE A 89 -2.39 -13.30 -25.06
CA PHE A 89 -3.08 -14.17 -26.03
C PHE A 89 -2.41 -14.01 -27.39
N ILE A 90 -2.05 -15.13 -28.02
CA ILE A 90 -1.56 -15.17 -29.40
C ILE A 90 -2.46 -16.10 -30.20
N LEU A 91 -3.07 -15.57 -31.26
CA LEU A 91 -3.95 -16.30 -32.14
C LEU A 91 -3.21 -16.65 -33.44
N LYS A 92 -3.30 -17.91 -33.87
CA LYS A 92 -2.80 -18.40 -35.15
C LYS A 92 -3.90 -19.25 -35.79
N ASP A 93 -4.57 -18.72 -36.79
CA ASP A 93 -5.76 -19.37 -37.39
C ASP A 93 -6.81 -19.68 -36.31
N LYS A 94 -7.10 -20.96 -36.06
CA LYS A 94 -8.07 -21.40 -35.04
C LYS A 94 -7.43 -21.68 -33.68
N ASP A 95 -6.10 -21.66 -33.59
CA ASP A 95 -5.36 -21.98 -32.38
C ASP A 95 -5.17 -20.72 -31.54
N ILE A 96 -5.54 -20.79 -30.27
CA ILE A 96 -5.46 -19.69 -29.30
C ILE A 96 -4.54 -20.15 -28.17
N SER A 97 -3.30 -19.65 -28.16
CA SER A 97 -2.33 -19.91 -27.10
C SER A 97 -2.31 -18.77 -26.09
N ILE A 98 -2.17 -19.14 -24.82
CA ILE A 98 -2.12 -18.21 -23.68
C ILE A 98 -0.75 -18.34 -23.05
N TYR A 99 -0.10 -17.21 -22.77
CA TYR A 99 1.25 -17.20 -22.21
C TYR A 99 1.32 -16.44 -20.89
N ASN A 100 2.08 -16.99 -19.95
CA ASN A 100 2.54 -16.32 -18.75
C ASN A 100 3.68 -15.38 -19.13
N ALA A 101 3.40 -14.08 -19.16
CA ALA A 101 4.38 -13.04 -19.50
C ALA A 101 5.40 -12.76 -18.39
N LEU A 102 5.20 -13.30 -17.19
CA LEU A 102 6.10 -13.10 -16.06
C LEU A 102 7.28 -14.09 -16.06
N ASN A 103 7.31 -15.05 -16.97
CA ASN A 103 8.35 -16.06 -17.05
C ASN A 103 8.82 -16.29 -18.49
N TYR A 104 10.14 -16.32 -18.69
CA TYR A 104 10.77 -16.51 -19.99
C TYR A 104 11.73 -17.70 -19.95
N ILE A 105 11.59 -18.61 -20.91
CA ILE A 105 12.35 -19.84 -21.01
C ILE A 105 13.36 -19.68 -22.14
N LYS A 106 14.66 -19.78 -21.84
CA LYS A 106 15.73 -19.75 -22.86
C LYS A 106 15.76 -21.07 -23.63
N ASN A 107 16.04 -21.00 -24.93
CA ASN A 107 16.29 -22.20 -25.71
C ASN A 107 17.62 -22.86 -25.31
N LYS A 108 17.67 -24.19 -25.35
CA LYS A 108 18.87 -25.00 -25.01
C LYS A 108 20.03 -24.83 -26.00
N ASP A 109 19.76 -24.31 -27.19
CA ASP A 109 20.78 -24.01 -28.21
C ASP A 109 21.38 -22.61 -28.06
N GLY A 110 20.97 -21.88 -27.01
CA GLY A 110 21.41 -20.51 -26.72
C GLY A 110 20.77 -19.44 -27.61
N ARG A 111 19.92 -19.79 -28.58
CA ARG A 111 19.33 -18.85 -29.54
C ARG A 111 17.93 -18.42 -29.12
N GLY A 112 17.84 -17.33 -28.37
CA GLY A 112 16.55 -16.75 -27.98
C GLY A 112 15.79 -17.56 -26.92
N GLY A 113 14.45 -17.51 -26.96
CA GLY A 113 13.58 -18.20 -26.02
C GLY A 113 12.10 -17.88 -26.24
N TYR A 114 11.25 -18.29 -25.31
CA TYR A 114 9.80 -18.13 -25.41
C TYR A 114 9.16 -17.88 -24.05
N LEU A 115 7.96 -17.26 -24.05
CA LEU A 115 7.14 -17.15 -22.86
C LEU A 115 6.57 -18.51 -22.47
N GLN A 116 6.38 -18.74 -21.18
CA GLN A 116 5.81 -20.01 -20.71
C GLN A 116 4.31 -20.12 -21.08
N GLU A 117 3.96 -21.14 -21.86
CA GLU A 117 2.55 -21.41 -22.21
C GLU A 117 1.72 -21.86 -21.00
N VAL A 118 0.46 -21.44 -21.00
CA VAL A 118 -0.57 -21.75 -20.00
C VAL A 118 -1.47 -22.83 -20.60
N GLU A 119 -1.18 -24.08 -20.24
CA GLU A 119 -1.93 -25.26 -20.68
C GLU A 119 -3.27 -25.35 -19.93
N ILE A 120 -4.36 -24.92 -20.57
CA ILE A 120 -5.75 -25.02 -20.09
C ILE A 120 -6.69 -25.36 -21.25
N SER A 121 -7.87 -25.93 -20.96
CA SER A 121 -8.88 -26.20 -22.00
C SER A 121 -9.57 -24.90 -22.48
N ASP A 122 -10.24 -24.97 -23.63
CA ASP A 122 -11.06 -23.85 -24.13
C ASP A 122 -12.14 -23.42 -23.13
N GLU A 123 -12.81 -24.39 -22.50
CA GLU A 123 -13.85 -24.15 -21.50
C GLU A 123 -13.27 -23.46 -20.25
N GLU A 124 -12.11 -23.93 -19.78
CA GLU A 124 -11.41 -23.32 -18.66
C GLU A 124 -10.94 -21.89 -18.99
N ARG A 125 -10.43 -21.66 -20.21
CA ARG A 125 -10.06 -20.31 -20.68
C ARG A 125 -11.27 -19.40 -20.58
N ASP A 126 -12.40 -19.81 -21.16
CA ASP A 126 -13.57 -18.95 -21.27
C ASP A 126 -14.16 -18.61 -19.90
N GLU A 127 -14.14 -19.56 -18.95
CA GLU A 127 -14.55 -19.28 -17.57
C GLU A 127 -13.56 -18.31 -16.87
N LYS A 128 -12.26 -18.63 -16.93
CA LYS A 128 -11.22 -17.94 -16.16
C LYS A 128 -10.89 -16.55 -16.68
N PHE A 129 -11.05 -16.30 -17.98
CA PHE A 129 -10.77 -15.02 -18.62
C PHE A 129 -12.04 -14.30 -19.09
N SER A 130 -13.21 -14.74 -18.64
CA SER A 130 -14.44 -13.96 -18.81
C SER A 130 -14.31 -12.59 -18.15
N PHE A 131 -15.07 -11.64 -18.69
CA PHE A 131 -15.19 -10.28 -18.16
C PHE A 131 -15.37 -10.23 -16.63
N TRP A 132 -16.31 -11.00 -16.08
CA TRP A 132 -16.59 -10.99 -14.64
C TRP A 132 -15.47 -11.58 -13.78
N SER A 133 -14.80 -12.63 -14.26
CA SER A 133 -13.63 -13.21 -13.59
C SER A 133 -12.48 -12.20 -13.51
N LEU A 134 -12.29 -11.38 -14.55
CA LEU A 134 -11.27 -10.33 -14.60
C LEU A 134 -11.61 -9.18 -13.64
N GLN A 135 -12.84 -8.68 -13.66
CA GLN A 135 -13.30 -7.57 -12.82
C GLN A 135 -13.35 -7.91 -11.33
N SER A 136 -13.82 -9.10 -10.97
CA SER A 136 -13.84 -9.60 -9.58
C SER A 136 -12.46 -10.02 -9.07
N GLY A 137 -11.48 -10.16 -9.97
CA GLY A 137 -10.14 -10.63 -9.71
C GLY A 137 -10.03 -12.13 -9.40
N GLU A 138 -11.05 -12.93 -9.73
CA GLU A 138 -10.99 -14.39 -9.69
C GLU A 138 -9.89 -14.93 -10.63
N THR A 139 -9.76 -14.38 -11.84
CA THR A 139 -8.68 -14.73 -12.80
C THR A 139 -7.31 -14.63 -12.13
N TRP A 140 -7.08 -13.55 -11.40
CA TRP A 140 -5.78 -13.24 -10.80
C TRP A 140 -5.49 -14.11 -9.58
N ALA A 141 -6.52 -14.44 -8.79
CA ALA A 141 -6.39 -15.40 -7.71
C ALA A 141 -6.00 -16.78 -8.25
N TRP A 142 -6.70 -17.27 -9.28
CA TRP A 142 -6.35 -18.53 -9.94
C TRP A 142 -4.92 -18.48 -10.50
N PHE A 143 -4.59 -17.46 -11.29
CA PHE A 143 -3.29 -17.37 -11.94
C PHE A 143 -2.15 -17.38 -10.92
N GLN A 144 -2.29 -16.65 -9.82
CA GLN A 144 -1.21 -16.49 -8.84
C GLN A 144 -1.19 -17.59 -7.78
N ASP A 145 -2.34 -17.91 -7.17
CA ASP A 145 -2.40 -18.86 -6.06
C ASP A 145 -2.51 -20.31 -6.51
N GLU A 146 -2.90 -20.58 -7.77
CA GLU A 146 -3.04 -21.96 -8.29
C GLU A 146 -2.09 -22.27 -9.45
N TYR A 147 -1.93 -21.39 -10.44
CA TYR A 147 -1.07 -21.66 -11.60
C TYR A 147 0.41 -21.43 -11.26
N LEU A 148 0.77 -20.24 -10.77
CA LEU A 148 2.16 -19.92 -10.43
C LEU A 148 2.66 -20.69 -9.20
N SER A 149 1.84 -20.84 -8.15
CA SER A 149 2.25 -21.53 -6.92
C SER A 149 2.59 -23.02 -7.08
N LYS A 150 2.00 -23.69 -8.08
CA LYS A 150 2.27 -25.10 -8.41
C LYS A 150 3.53 -25.30 -9.24
N LYS A 151 4.09 -24.25 -9.85
CA LYS A 151 5.31 -24.32 -10.65
C LYS A 151 6.52 -23.82 -9.82
N ASN A 152 7.62 -24.57 -9.90
CA ASN A 152 8.82 -24.44 -9.04
C ASN A 152 9.35 -23.00 -8.86
N GLU A 153 10.09 -22.80 -7.77
CA GLU A 153 10.77 -21.58 -7.27
C GLU A 153 11.66 -20.80 -8.27
N ASN A 154 11.81 -21.25 -9.53
CA ASN A 154 12.71 -20.66 -10.53
C ASN A 154 12.05 -19.69 -11.52
N GLN A 155 10.76 -19.37 -11.36
CA GLN A 155 10.10 -18.32 -12.16
C GLN A 155 10.58 -16.94 -11.69
N THR A 156 11.30 -16.21 -12.54
CA THR A 156 11.82 -14.87 -12.19
C THR A 156 11.33 -13.84 -13.18
N ARG A 157 10.76 -12.74 -12.66
CA ARG A 157 10.37 -11.58 -13.47
C ARG A 157 11.61 -10.95 -14.09
N VAL A 158 11.45 -10.23 -15.20
CA VAL A 158 12.56 -9.59 -15.94
C VAL A 158 13.49 -8.79 -15.04
N ASN A 159 12.93 -7.97 -14.14
CA ASN A 159 13.69 -7.13 -13.22
C ASN A 159 14.48 -7.95 -12.20
N GLN A 160 13.86 -8.98 -11.63
CA GLN A 160 14.53 -9.89 -10.68
C GLN A 160 15.69 -10.62 -11.36
N ARG A 161 15.49 -11.08 -12.59
CA ARG A 161 16.53 -11.77 -13.34
C ARG A 161 17.67 -10.83 -13.72
N LEU A 162 17.36 -9.59 -14.12
CA LEU A 162 18.37 -8.56 -14.39
C LEU A 162 19.21 -8.25 -13.15
N PHE A 163 18.57 -8.01 -12.00
CA PHE A 163 19.28 -7.72 -10.75
C PHE A 163 20.13 -8.90 -10.28
N GLN A 164 19.63 -10.13 -10.45
CA GLN A 164 20.40 -11.32 -10.12
C GLN A 164 21.66 -11.42 -10.99
N ASN A 165 21.53 -11.26 -12.32
CA ASN A 165 22.69 -11.28 -13.22
C ASN A 165 23.73 -10.21 -12.83
N ILE A 166 23.27 -9.00 -12.45
CA ILE A 166 24.14 -7.90 -12.02
C ILE A 166 24.87 -8.24 -10.70
N LYS A 167 24.16 -8.82 -9.75
CA LYS A 167 24.74 -9.27 -8.48
C LYS A 167 25.81 -10.34 -8.70
N ASP A 168 25.58 -11.28 -9.59
CA ASP A 168 26.53 -12.35 -9.90
C ASP A 168 27.80 -11.82 -10.58
N VAL A 169 27.66 -10.84 -11.49
CA VAL A 169 28.79 -10.12 -12.09
C VAL A 169 29.58 -9.34 -11.03
N ARG A 170 28.90 -8.60 -10.15
CA ARG A 170 29.54 -7.87 -9.05
C ARG A 170 30.33 -8.81 -8.16
N ASN A 171 29.70 -9.91 -7.70
CA ASN A 171 30.34 -10.90 -6.86
C ASN A 171 31.61 -11.48 -7.52
N TYR A 172 31.55 -11.79 -8.82
CA TYR A 172 32.72 -12.24 -9.56
C TYR A 172 33.84 -11.19 -9.56
N LEU A 173 33.52 -9.93 -9.83
CA LEU A 173 34.50 -8.83 -9.93
C LEU A 173 35.13 -8.50 -8.57
N THR A 174 34.38 -8.63 -7.48
CA THR A 174 34.85 -8.29 -6.12
C THR A 174 35.42 -9.48 -5.34
N ASP A 175 35.47 -10.66 -5.96
CA ASP A 175 35.94 -11.89 -5.31
C ASP A 175 37.44 -11.83 -5.01
N LYS A 176 37.78 -11.53 -3.75
CA LYS A 176 39.16 -11.40 -3.24
C LYS A 176 40.01 -12.66 -3.40
N THR A 177 39.42 -13.81 -3.70
CA THR A 177 40.17 -15.04 -3.98
C THR A 177 40.81 -15.03 -5.38
N LYS A 178 40.35 -14.15 -6.27
CA LYS A 178 40.89 -14.01 -7.62
C LYS A 178 42.03 -13.00 -7.64
N SER A 179 43.04 -13.26 -8.47
CA SER A 179 44.20 -12.36 -8.62
C SER A 179 43.86 -11.01 -9.25
N ASN A 180 42.66 -10.87 -9.81
CA ASN A 180 42.16 -9.70 -10.53
C ASN A 180 40.85 -9.16 -9.94
N PHE A 181 40.70 -9.14 -8.61
CA PHE A 181 39.53 -8.53 -8.00
C PHE A 181 39.58 -7.00 -8.10
N LEU A 182 38.40 -6.37 -8.15
CA LEU A 182 38.19 -4.93 -8.02
C LEU A 182 37.67 -4.60 -6.62
N ASP A 183 37.94 -3.39 -6.16
CA ASP A 183 37.20 -2.85 -5.02
C ASP A 183 35.73 -2.60 -5.42
N GLU A 184 34.84 -2.55 -4.43
CA GLU A 184 33.40 -2.47 -4.67
C GLU A 184 33.00 -1.19 -5.42
N LYS A 185 33.65 -0.06 -5.14
CA LYS A 185 33.35 1.21 -5.80
C LYS A 185 33.69 1.12 -7.29
N SER A 186 34.87 0.60 -7.62
CA SER A 186 35.30 0.39 -9.01
C SER A 186 34.41 -0.60 -9.75
N ALA A 187 34.07 -1.75 -9.13
CA ALA A 187 33.18 -2.74 -9.73
C ALA A 187 31.78 -2.16 -10.02
N ASN A 188 31.20 -1.46 -9.04
CA ASN A 188 29.88 -0.85 -9.15
C ASN A 188 29.86 0.23 -10.25
N SER A 189 30.86 1.11 -10.27
CA SER A 189 30.97 2.15 -11.29
C SER A 189 31.11 1.55 -12.69
N LEU A 190 31.88 0.48 -12.86
CA LEU A 190 32.07 -0.17 -14.16
C LEU A 190 30.77 -0.81 -14.66
N ILE A 191 30.08 -1.59 -13.81
CA ILE A 191 28.82 -2.24 -14.15
C ILE A 191 27.78 -1.18 -14.60
N LEU A 192 27.65 -0.08 -13.86
CA LEU A 192 26.75 1.01 -14.21
C LEU A 192 27.07 1.63 -15.58
N ARG A 193 28.37 1.87 -15.87
CA ARG A 193 28.81 2.39 -17.18
C ARG A 193 28.44 1.46 -18.33
N LEU A 194 28.68 0.16 -18.18
CA LEU A 194 28.41 -0.82 -19.25
C LEU A 194 26.91 -0.98 -19.51
N ILE A 195 26.10 -1.09 -18.45
CA ILE A 195 24.64 -1.14 -18.57
C ILE A 195 24.11 0.13 -19.21
N PHE A 196 24.68 1.28 -18.85
CA PHE A 196 24.30 2.54 -19.45
C PHE A 196 24.60 2.60 -20.94
N ILE A 197 25.80 2.23 -21.37
CA ILE A 197 26.13 2.22 -22.80
C ILE A 197 25.17 1.29 -23.55
N ARG A 198 24.83 0.13 -22.95
CA ARG A 198 23.81 -0.75 -23.51
C ARG A 198 22.44 -0.07 -23.62
N TYR A 199 22.06 0.74 -22.64
CA TYR A 199 20.82 1.52 -22.67
C TYR A 199 20.78 2.54 -23.82
N LEU A 200 21.90 3.24 -24.04
CA LEU A 200 22.07 4.19 -25.14
C LEU A 200 21.94 3.47 -26.49
N ILE A 201 22.61 2.33 -26.65
CA ILE A 201 22.56 1.50 -27.86
C ILE A 201 21.13 1.05 -28.15
N ASP A 202 20.45 0.45 -27.17
CA ASP A 202 19.10 -0.09 -27.32
C ASP A 202 18.05 0.97 -27.63
N ARG A 203 18.30 2.25 -27.29
CA ARG A 203 17.43 3.39 -27.64
C ARG A 203 17.72 4.03 -28.97
N GLY A 204 18.73 3.52 -29.68
CA GLY A 204 19.21 4.11 -30.92
C GLY A 204 19.86 5.47 -30.70
N ILE A 205 20.42 5.73 -29.51
CA ILE A 205 21.22 6.93 -29.29
C ILE A 205 22.52 6.78 -30.08
N LYS A 206 22.82 7.78 -30.91
CA LYS A 206 24.07 7.86 -31.65
C LYS A 206 25.21 8.08 -30.66
N ILE A 207 26.16 7.16 -30.70
CA ILE A 207 27.46 7.21 -30.04
C ILE A 207 28.49 7.28 -31.17
N ASP A 208 29.68 7.81 -30.89
CA ASP A 208 30.77 7.89 -31.85
C ASP A 208 31.02 6.52 -32.54
N GLU A 209 30.88 6.52 -33.87
CA GLU A 209 30.98 5.33 -34.73
C GLU A 209 32.39 4.73 -34.73
N ALA A 210 33.41 5.49 -34.31
CA ALA A 210 34.75 4.96 -34.10
C ALA A 210 34.81 3.89 -32.99
N TYR A 211 33.85 3.92 -32.05
CA TYR A 211 33.75 2.96 -30.96
C TYR A 211 32.61 1.97 -31.14
N ILE A 212 31.41 2.43 -31.52
CA ILE A 212 30.21 1.60 -31.66
C ILE A 212 29.63 1.76 -33.08
N SER A 213 30.20 1.00 -34.03
CA SER A 213 29.73 0.97 -35.42
C SER A 213 28.56 0.00 -35.64
N GLY A 214 27.87 0.11 -36.78
CA GLY A 214 26.83 -0.84 -37.22
C GLY A 214 25.59 -0.14 -37.76
N GLU A 215 24.91 -0.76 -38.73
CA GLU A 215 23.69 -0.23 -39.33
C GLU A 215 22.44 -0.68 -38.55
N SER A 216 22.45 -1.92 -38.07
CA SER A 216 21.37 -2.48 -37.25
C SER A 216 21.66 -2.41 -35.74
N LEU A 217 20.61 -2.43 -34.92
CA LEU A 217 20.73 -2.48 -33.47
C LEU A 217 21.54 -3.70 -32.98
N ASN A 218 21.33 -4.86 -33.62
CA ASN A 218 22.02 -6.09 -33.24
C ASN A 218 23.52 -6.05 -33.58
N GLU A 219 23.91 -5.40 -34.68
CA GLU A 219 25.32 -5.17 -35.00
C GLU A 219 25.98 -4.26 -33.96
N LYS A 220 25.32 -3.15 -33.60
CA LYS A 220 25.83 -2.25 -32.54
C LYS A 220 26.01 -2.98 -31.20
N ARG A 221 25.06 -3.83 -30.83
CA ARG A 221 25.17 -4.70 -29.62
C ARG A 221 26.38 -5.63 -29.70
N LYS A 222 26.60 -6.28 -30.85
CA LYS A 222 27.77 -7.16 -31.08
C LYS A 222 29.08 -6.39 -31.02
N ASN A 223 29.14 -5.21 -31.63
CA ASN A 223 30.35 -4.38 -31.62
C ASN A 223 30.64 -3.82 -30.23
N PHE A 224 29.62 -3.49 -29.44
CA PHE A 224 29.81 -3.14 -28.04
C PHE A 224 30.40 -4.28 -27.21
N ILE A 225 29.92 -5.50 -27.41
CA ILE A 225 30.48 -6.70 -26.77
C ILE A 225 31.96 -6.87 -27.13
N LEU A 226 32.32 -6.69 -28.40
CA LEU A 226 33.71 -6.74 -28.85
C LEU A 226 34.54 -5.64 -28.17
N LEU A 227 34.00 -4.41 -28.10
CA LEU A 227 34.67 -3.30 -27.43
C LEU A 227 34.90 -3.56 -25.93
N ILE A 228 33.97 -4.23 -25.23
CA ILE A 228 34.17 -4.62 -23.82
C ILE A 228 35.41 -5.50 -23.66
N SER A 229 35.71 -6.35 -24.66
CA SER A 229 36.91 -7.19 -24.66
C SER A 229 38.21 -6.43 -24.98
N GLU A 230 38.15 -5.12 -25.25
CA GLU A 230 39.30 -4.26 -25.55
C GLU A 230 39.46 -3.15 -24.48
N PRO A 231 40.10 -3.42 -23.32
CA PRO A 231 40.14 -2.51 -22.17
C PRO A 231 40.56 -1.07 -22.47
N GLU A 232 41.62 -0.89 -23.28
CA GLU A 232 42.16 0.43 -23.61
C GLU A 232 41.18 1.25 -24.47
N LYS A 233 40.55 0.63 -25.48
CA LYS A 233 39.56 1.31 -26.31
C LYS A 233 38.27 1.60 -25.53
N LEU A 234 37.87 0.70 -24.64
CA LEU A 234 36.74 0.93 -23.74
C LEU A 234 36.98 2.14 -22.84
N ASN A 235 38.19 2.30 -22.30
CA ASN A 235 38.55 3.46 -21.49
C ASN A 235 38.52 4.76 -22.30
N GLN A 236 39.00 4.75 -23.55
CA GLN A 236 38.88 5.91 -24.43
C GLN A 236 37.41 6.29 -24.69
N LEU A 237 36.51 5.31 -24.85
CA LEU A 237 35.07 5.59 -24.92
C LEU A 237 34.56 6.23 -23.63
N PHE A 238 35.00 5.77 -22.45
CA PHE A 238 34.62 6.40 -21.18
C PHE A 238 35.07 7.86 -21.10
N GLU A 239 36.31 8.16 -21.50
CA GLU A 239 36.82 9.54 -21.57
C GLU A 239 35.98 10.39 -22.52
N ARG A 240 35.66 9.88 -23.71
CA ARG A 240 34.79 10.57 -24.67
C ARG A 240 33.39 10.85 -24.12
N LEU A 241 32.77 9.88 -23.46
CA LEU A 241 31.44 10.06 -22.87
C LEU A 241 31.50 11.02 -21.67
N ASN A 242 32.61 11.08 -20.94
CA ASN A 242 32.75 11.96 -19.78
C ASN A 242 32.50 13.44 -20.09
N ASP A 243 33.01 13.89 -21.24
CA ASP A 243 32.84 15.28 -21.70
C ASP A 243 31.36 15.62 -21.93
N ASN A 244 30.60 14.68 -22.48
CA ASN A 244 29.18 14.87 -22.75
C ASN A 244 28.34 14.85 -21.48
N PHE A 245 28.68 14.01 -20.49
CA PHE A 245 27.88 13.77 -19.28
C PHE A 245 28.30 14.61 -18.06
N ASN A 246 28.94 15.76 -18.26
CA ASN A 246 29.33 16.71 -17.21
C ASN A 246 30.15 16.11 -16.06
N GLY A 247 30.95 15.07 -16.32
CA GLY A 247 31.75 14.46 -15.25
C GLY A 247 30.96 13.70 -14.18
N VAL A 248 29.70 13.31 -14.46
CA VAL A 248 28.85 12.63 -13.47
C VAL A 248 29.23 11.15 -13.30
N LEU A 249 29.29 10.39 -14.40
CA LEU A 249 29.47 8.92 -14.39
C LEU A 249 30.85 8.43 -14.81
N PHE A 250 31.52 9.15 -15.71
CA PHE A 250 32.75 8.70 -16.36
C PHE A 250 34.01 9.42 -15.85
N LYS A 251 33.87 10.26 -14.82
CA LYS A 251 34.96 11.12 -14.33
C LYS A 251 36.10 10.36 -13.66
N GLU A 252 35.80 9.22 -13.04
CA GLU A 252 36.80 8.34 -12.44
C GLU A 252 37.41 7.44 -13.54
N THR A 253 38.53 7.86 -14.12
CA THR A 253 39.24 7.16 -15.20
C THR A 253 40.16 6.02 -14.71
N ASP A 254 40.18 5.75 -13.40
CA ASP A 254 41.15 4.85 -12.77
C ASP A 254 40.81 3.35 -12.89
N ILE A 255 39.66 2.99 -13.46
CA ILE A 255 39.23 1.59 -13.59
C ILE A 255 39.96 0.93 -14.77
N LYS A 256 41.15 0.38 -14.51
CA LYS A 256 41.91 -0.41 -15.50
C LYS A 256 41.49 -1.87 -15.43
N LEU A 257 40.64 -2.28 -16.37
CA LEU A 257 40.35 -3.70 -16.60
C LEU A 257 41.58 -4.41 -17.17
N ASN A 258 41.88 -5.60 -16.65
CA ASN A 258 42.77 -6.52 -17.35
C ASN A 258 41.99 -7.37 -18.36
N GLN A 259 42.72 -8.05 -19.24
CA GLN A 259 42.12 -8.83 -20.34
C GLN A 259 41.17 -9.94 -19.85
N ILE A 260 41.46 -10.55 -18.69
CA ILE A 260 40.62 -11.62 -18.13
C ILE A 260 39.26 -11.04 -17.69
N GLN A 261 39.26 -9.91 -16.99
CA GLN A 261 38.02 -9.23 -16.57
C GLN A 261 37.22 -8.73 -17.78
N ALA A 262 37.90 -8.17 -18.78
CA ALA A 262 37.28 -7.66 -20.00
C ALA A 262 36.61 -8.78 -20.82
N ASN A 263 37.30 -9.89 -21.05
CA ASN A 263 36.72 -11.06 -21.72
C ASN A 263 35.52 -11.61 -20.95
N TYR A 264 35.66 -11.74 -19.63
CA TYR A 264 34.58 -12.18 -18.77
C TYR A 264 33.34 -11.29 -18.89
N LEU A 265 33.50 -9.96 -18.86
CA LEU A 265 32.39 -9.02 -19.04
C LEU A 265 31.79 -9.09 -20.45
N ALA A 266 32.61 -9.24 -21.49
CA ALA A 266 32.12 -9.40 -22.85
C ALA A 266 31.23 -10.66 -22.97
N ASP A 267 31.66 -11.79 -22.40
CA ASP A 267 30.92 -13.05 -22.46
C ASP A 267 29.61 -13.02 -21.66
N VAL A 268 29.57 -12.28 -20.54
CA VAL A 268 28.33 -12.00 -19.80
C VAL A 268 27.32 -11.26 -20.70
N PHE A 269 27.76 -10.25 -21.45
CA PHE A 269 26.88 -9.50 -22.35
C PHE A 269 26.50 -10.28 -23.64
N LYS A 270 27.31 -11.28 -24.05
CA LYS A 270 26.95 -12.25 -25.11
C LYS A 270 25.89 -13.25 -24.67
N GLY A 271 25.93 -13.68 -23.41
CA GLY A 271 25.03 -14.69 -22.86
C GLY A 271 25.46 -16.15 -23.09
N GLU A 272 26.76 -16.41 -23.30
CA GLU A 272 27.31 -17.71 -23.75
C GLU A 272 27.77 -18.68 -22.65
N LEU A 273 27.69 -18.35 -21.36
CA LEU A 273 28.26 -19.23 -20.31
C LEU A 273 27.32 -20.38 -19.93
N GLU A 274 27.29 -21.44 -20.73
CA GLU A 274 26.88 -22.78 -20.30
C GLU A 274 28.13 -23.62 -19.96
N GLN A 275 28.48 -23.64 -18.68
CA GLN A 275 29.30 -24.72 -18.11
C GLN A 275 28.65 -25.17 -16.81
N GLN A 276 28.42 -26.48 -16.66
CA GLN A 276 27.87 -27.07 -15.44
C GLN A 276 28.79 -26.71 -14.25
N GLY A 277 28.24 -26.00 -13.25
CA GLY A 277 28.99 -25.50 -12.10
C GLY A 277 29.59 -24.08 -12.27
N SER A 278 29.29 -23.38 -13.37
CA SER A 278 29.58 -21.95 -13.55
C SER A 278 28.59 -21.08 -12.75
N LEU A 279 29.06 -19.91 -12.27
CA LEU A 279 28.22 -18.86 -11.67
C LEU A 279 27.11 -18.32 -12.61
N PHE A 280 27.09 -18.68 -13.90
CA PHE A 280 26.29 -18.02 -14.95
C PHE A 280 25.29 -18.93 -15.68
N GLU A 281 24.93 -20.07 -15.09
CA GLU A 281 23.81 -20.89 -15.56
C GLU A 281 22.54 -20.02 -15.76
N GLY A 282 22.18 -19.78 -17.03
CA GLY A 282 21.02 -18.99 -17.45
C GLY A 282 21.20 -17.48 -17.63
N SER A 283 22.37 -16.94 -17.97
CA SER A 283 22.51 -15.48 -18.25
C SER A 283 21.64 -15.01 -19.46
N PHE A 284 20.98 -13.85 -19.29
CA PHE A 284 19.90 -13.33 -20.16
C PHE A 284 20.16 -11.93 -20.76
N PHE A 285 21.39 -11.41 -20.73
CA PHE A 285 21.66 -10.02 -21.17
C PHE A 285 21.32 -9.74 -22.65
N GLU A 286 21.32 -10.75 -23.51
CA GLU A 286 20.85 -10.62 -24.90
C GLU A 286 19.33 -10.40 -25.00
N ILE A 287 18.56 -10.98 -24.09
CA ILE A 287 17.09 -10.98 -24.17
C ILE A 287 16.45 -9.76 -23.50
N PHE A 288 17.18 -9.02 -22.67
CA PHE A 288 16.71 -7.74 -22.15
C PHE A 288 16.65 -6.70 -23.27
N ASP A 289 15.45 -6.22 -23.56
CA ASP A 289 15.26 -5.07 -24.44
C ASP A 289 15.24 -3.80 -23.58
N PHE A 290 16.41 -3.16 -23.44
CA PHE A 290 16.47 -1.95 -22.63
C PHE A 290 15.58 -0.85 -23.17
N SER A 291 15.24 -0.84 -24.48
CA SER A 291 14.31 0.14 -25.06
C SER A 291 12.93 0.08 -24.40
N ILE A 292 12.50 -1.08 -23.88
CA ILE A 292 11.23 -1.26 -23.17
C ILE A 292 11.42 -1.18 -21.66
N ILE A 293 12.55 -1.70 -21.15
CA ILE A 293 12.85 -1.70 -19.71
C ILE A 293 12.90 -0.24 -19.17
N PRO A 294 12.14 0.06 -18.10
CA PRO A 294 12.08 1.40 -17.53
C PRO A 294 13.46 1.87 -17.04
N VAL A 295 13.73 3.18 -17.13
CA VAL A 295 14.92 3.82 -16.52
C VAL A 295 14.93 3.63 -15.01
N GLU A 296 13.75 3.53 -14.41
CA GLU A 296 13.48 3.33 -13.01
C GLU A 296 14.12 2.02 -12.50
N VAL A 297 14.28 1.03 -13.39
CA VAL A 297 15.00 -0.21 -13.09
C VAL A 297 16.47 0.06 -12.78
N ILE A 298 17.08 1.11 -13.36
CA ILE A 298 18.45 1.56 -13.05
C ILE A 298 18.59 1.91 -11.57
N SER A 299 17.55 2.48 -10.95
CA SER A 299 17.54 2.72 -9.50
C SER A 299 17.69 1.40 -8.74
N GLY A 300 16.95 0.37 -9.15
CA GLY A 300 17.10 -0.98 -8.60
C GLY A 300 18.46 -1.62 -8.88
N ILE A 301 19.08 -1.30 -10.02
CA ILE A 301 20.45 -1.71 -10.34
C ILE A 301 21.43 -1.08 -9.34
N TYR A 302 21.37 0.24 -9.14
CA TYR A 302 22.20 0.93 -8.15
C TYR A 302 22.03 0.31 -6.76
N GLU A 303 20.81 0.03 -6.33
CA GLU A 303 20.56 -0.64 -5.06
C GLU A 303 21.16 -2.04 -5.00
N SER A 304 21.05 -2.85 -6.06
CA SER A 304 21.65 -4.19 -6.09
C SER A 304 23.17 -4.17 -5.88
N LEU A 305 23.82 -3.03 -6.16
CA LEU A 305 25.25 -2.82 -6.06
C LEU A 305 25.72 -2.31 -4.68
N ILE A 306 24.82 -1.75 -3.86
CA ILE A 306 25.12 -1.35 -2.46
C ILE A 306 25.02 -2.59 -1.56
N ASP A 307 26.00 -2.79 -0.68
CA ASP A 307 25.96 -3.87 0.31
C ASP A 307 24.82 -3.69 1.33
N ASP A 308 24.39 -4.78 1.97
CA ASP A 308 23.23 -4.76 2.86
C ASP A 308 23.51 -3.99 4.18
N GLU A 309 24.76 -3.91 4.65
CA GLU A 309 25.14 -3.14 5.84
C GLU A 309 24.98 -1.63 5.59
N THR A 310 25.45 -1.16 4.43
CA THR A 310 25.32 0.23 3.98
C THR A 310 23.85 0.60 3.76
N LYS A 311 23.03 -0.30 3.19
CA LYS A 311 21.57 -0.10 3.07
C LYS A 311 20.89 0.07 4.42
N ASP A 312 21.24 -0.76 5.39
CA ASP A 312 20.67 -0.69 6.74
C ASP A 312 21.10 0.60 7.47
N LEU A 313 22.37 0.99 7.35
CA LEU A 313 22.94 2.22 7.92
C LEU A 313 22.30 3.49 7.35
N ASP A 314 22.15 3.54 6.02
CA ASP A 314 21.53 4.66 5.33
C ASP A 314 20.01 4.64 5.46
N SER A 315 19.42 3.47 5.74
CA SER A 315 17.98 3.24 5.78
C SER A 315 17.30 3.72 4.50
N ALA A 316 17.98 3.52 3.36
CA ALA A 316 17.47 3.80 2.04
C ALA A 316 16.30 2.84 1.77
N VAL A 317 15.10 3.40 1.56
CA VAL A 317 13.91 2.64 1.18
C VAL A 317 13.55 3.05 -0.23
N TYR A 318 13.70 2.13 -1.19
CA TYR A 318 13.21 2.34 -2.55
C TYR A 318 11.75 2.76 -2.51
N THR A 319 11.43 3.85 -3.19
CA THR A 319 10.03 4.26 -3.36
C THR A 319 9.48 3.54 -4.58
N PRO A 320 8.49 2.64 -4.44
CA PRO A 320 7.89 1.96 -5.58
C PRO A 320 7.31 2.95 -6.58
N SER A 321 7.53 2.72 -7.88
CA SER A 321 7.08 3.61 -8.97
C SER A 321 5.58 3.88 -8.91
N PHE A 322 4.76 2.87 -8.64
CA PHE A 322 3.30 3.04 -8.55
C PHE A 322 2.86 4.04 -7.45
N LEU A 323 3.64 4.22 -6.37
CA LEU A 323 3.38 5.25 -5.37
C LEU A 323 3.78 6.64 -5.87
N VAL A 324 4.90 6.73 -6.58
CA VAL A 324 5.37 7.98 -7.19
C VAL A 324 4.34 8.46 -8.21
N ASP A 325 3.88 7.57 -9.09
CA ASP A 325 2.86 7.89 -10.08
C ASP A 325 1.58 8.41 -9.42
N TYR A 326 1.10 7.72 -8.38
CA TYR A 326 -0.06 8.17 -7.62
C TYR A 326 0.11 9.58 -7.04
N ILE A 327 1.28 9.87 -6.44
CA ILE A 327 1.57 11.19 -5.87
C ILE A 327 1.64 12.26 -6.95
N LEU A 328 2.31 11.98 -8.07
CA LEU A 328 2.49 12.94 -9.15
C LEU A 328 1.18 13.24 -9.88
N SER A 329 0.30 12.25 -10.03
CA SER A 329 -1.03 12.47 -10.58
C SER A 329 -1.90 13.38 -9.72
N ASP A 330 -1.82 13.25 -8.38
CA ASP A 330 -2.51 14.14 -7.45
C ASP A 330 -1.87 15.54 -7.30
N THR A 331 -0.64 15.71 -7.76
CA THR A 331 0.15 16.94 -7.57
C THR A 331 0.49 17.60 -8.90
N VAL A 332 1.56 17.14 -9.56
CA VAL A 332 2.10 17.68 -10.80
C VAL A 332 1.06 17.65 -11.92
N ASP A 333 0.51 16.49 -12.26
CA ASP A 333 -0.42 16.35 -13.40
C ASP A 333 -1.66 17.23 -13.20
N LYS A 334 -2.24 17.16 -11.99
CA LYS A 334 -3.37 17.99 -11.61
C LYS A 334 -3.07 19.49 -11.75
N TYR A 335 -1.91 19.95 -11.29
CA TYR A 335 -1.54 21.36 -11.40
C TYR A 335 -1.30 21.80 -12.85
N LEU A 336 -0.54 21.02 -13.62
CA LEU A 336 -0.24 21.31 -15.02
C LEU A 336 -1.53 21.40 -15.84
N ASN A 337 -2.48 20.48 -15.62
CA ASN A 337 -3.76 20.45 -16.31
C ASN A 337 -4.71 21.59 -15.89
N GLN A 338 -4.85 21.84 -14.58
CA GLN A 338 -5.77 22.87 -14.08
C GLN A 338 -5.34 24.30 -14.41
N ASN A 339 -4.03 24.55 -14.51
CA ASN A 339 -3.49 25.87 -14.79
C ASN A 339 -3.08 26.05 -16.25
N ASN A 340 -3.17 24.98 -17.05
CA ASN A 340 -2.77 24.96 -18.45
C ASN A 340 -1.32 25.46 -18.66
N VAL A 341 -0.39 24.94 -17.86
CA VAL A 341 1.05 25.25 -17.90
C VAL A 341 1.85 23.96 -18.09
N SER A 342 3.03 24.04 -18.70
CA SER A 342 3.89 22.88 -18.97
C SER A 342 4.91 22.59 -17.88
N GLU A 343 5.23 23.54 -17.00
CA GLU A 343 6.30 23.37 -16.01
C GLU A 343 5.94 23.87 -14.62
N CYS A 344 6.55 23.24 -13.60
CA CYS A 344 6.45 23.67 -12.21
C CYS A 344 7.72 23.28 -11.44
N LYS A 345 8.13 24.09 -10.46
CA LYS A 345 9.33 23.83 -9.66
C LYS A 345 9.09 22.73 -8.64
N ILE A 346 9.99 21.74 -8.60
CA ILE A 346 9.96 20.60 -7.68
C ILE A 346 11.20 20.66 -6.79
N PHE A 347 10.99 20.47 -5.49
CA PHE A 347 12.06 20.22 -4.54
C PHE A 347 11.88 18.83 -3.92
N GLU A 348 12.74 17.88 -4.29
CA GLU A 348 12.74 16.54 -3.70
C GLU A 348 13.65 16.48 -2.46
N VAL A 349 13.09 16.10 -1.32
CA VAL A 349 13.84 15.89 -0.07
C VAL A 349 14.22 14.41 0.08
N ALA A 350 15.47 14.14 0.45
CA ALA A 350 16.01 12.78 0.50
C ALA A 350 15.83 12.05 -0.84
N VAL A 351 16.47 12.62 -1.86
CA VAL A 351 16.28 12.29 -3.29
C VAL A 351 16.46 10.80 -3.58
N GLY A 352 17.41 10.14 -2.93
CA GLY A 352 17.77 8.76 -3.28
C GLY A 352 18.12 8.66 -4.76
N SER A 353 17.43 7.78 -5.49
CA SER A 353 17.64 7.60 -6.93
C SER A 353 16.93 8.63 -7.82
N GLY A 354 16.17 9.57 -7.24
CA GLY A 354 15.59 10.71 -7.94
C GLY A 354 14.34 10.40 -8.75
N ILE A 355 13.62 9.33 -8.38
CA ILE A 355 12.43 8.88 -9.10
C ILE A 355 11.35 9.98 -9.18
N PHE A 356 11.15 10.80 -8.14
CA PHE A 356 10.17 11.90 -8.23
C PHE A 356 10.62 12.98 -9.21
N LEU A 357 11.89 13.42 -9.18
CA LEU A 357 12.39 14.41 -10.13
C LEU A 357 12.33 13.93 -11.58
N VAL A 358 12.74 12.68 -11.84
CA VAL A 358 12.75 12.09 -13.18
C VAL A 358 11.32 11.97 -13.72
N GLN A 359 10.39 11.48 -12.92
CA GLN A 359 9.00 11.30 -13.34
C GLN A 359 8.25 12.62 -13.47
N SER A 360 8.58 13.63 -12.65
CA SER A 360 8.05 14.98 -12.81
C SER A 360 8.56 15.62 -14.11
N LEU A 361 9.83 15.39 -14.48
CA LEU A 361 10.39 15.89 -15.73
C LEU A 361 9.64 15.35 -16.94
N ARG A 362 9.35 14.04 -16.97
CA ARG A 362 8.60 13.42 -18.07
C ARG A 362 7.23 14.06 -18.26
N ARG A 363 6.47 14.23 -17.17
CA ARG A 363 5.16 14.90 -17.17
C ARG A 363 5.23 16.34 -17.69
N MET A 364 6.25 17.09 -17.27
CA MET A 364 6.45 18.46 -17.76
C MET A 364 6.81 18.51 -19.25
N ILE A 365 7.66 17.60 -19.73
CA ILE A 365 8.02 17.51 -21.15
C ILE A 365 6.80 17.10 -21.98
N GLU A 366 6.02 16.14 -21.53
CA GLU A 366 4.80 15.69 -22.22
C GLU A 366 3.77 16.81 -22.30
N LYS A 367 3.59 17.56 -21.21
CA LYS A 367 2.72 18.73 -21.22
C LYS A 367 3.25 19.85 -22.14
N GLU A 368 4.56 20.03 -22.23
CA GLU A 368 5.18 20.95 -23.19
C GLU A 368 4.88 20.53 -24.63
N ILE A 369 4.97 19.23 -24.96
CA ILE A 369 4.61 18.70 -26.28
C ILE A 369 3.12 18.94 -26.57
N GLU A 370 2.24 18.71 -25.59
CA GLU A 370 0.80 18.93 -25.74
C GLU A 370 0.47 20.40 -26.03
N LEU A 371 1.08 21.34 -25.31
CA LEU A 371 0.76 22.76 -25.40
C LEU A 371 1.45 23.48 -26.57
N ASN A 372 2.72 23.16 -26.83
CA ASN A 372 3.58 23.92 -27.75
C ASN A 372 4.09 23.09 -28.93
N GLY A 373 3.87 21.76 -28.92
CA GLY A 373 4.38 20.85 -29.94
C GLY A 373 5.89 20.61 -29.86
N ASP A 374 6.38 19.68 -30.67
CA ASP A 374 7.80 19.32 -30.72
C ASP A 374 8.39 19.43 -32.15
N SER A 375 7.76 20.21 -33.03
CA SER A 375 8.10 20.24 -34.46
C SER A 375 9.53 20.78 -34.71
N ASN A 376 9.90 21.87 -34.05
CA ASN A 376 11.26 22.42 -34.09
C ASN A 376 12.18 21.67 -33.11
N LYS A 377 12.85 20.63 -33.61
CA LYS A 377 13.65 19.72 -32.78
C LYS A 377 14.77 20.40 -31.99
N ASN A 378 15.42 21.44 -32.53
CA ASN A 378 16.51 22.13 -31.83
C ASN A 378 15.96 22.96 -30.65
N GLU A 379 14.88 23.72 -30.89
CA GLU A 379 14.24 24.56 -29.87
C GLU A 379 13.63 23.72 -28.77
N PHE A 380 12.88 22.68 -29.13
CA PHE A 380 12.32 21.73 -28.19
C PHE A 380 13.40 21.07 -27.31
N SER A 381 14.51 20.65 -27.93
CA SER A 381 15.64 20.06 -27.20
C SER A 381 16.23 21.03 -26.17
N ASN A 382 16.35 22.32 -26.50
CA ASN A 382 16.79 23.34 -25.54
C ASN A 382 15.76 23.56 -24.43
N LYS A 383 14.46 23.64 -24.78
CA LYS A 383 13.38 23.82 -23.83
C LYS A 383 13.33 22.72 -22.78
N ILE A 384 13.42 21.44 -23.16
CA ILE A 384 13.40 20.33 -22.18
C ILE A 384 14.60 20.37 -21.21
N ARG A 385 15.77 20.86 -21.66
CA ARG A 385 16.94 21.07 -20.79
C ARG A 385 16.75 22.25 -19.85
N GLU A 386 16.11 23.32 -20.30
CA GLU A 386 15.70 24.43 -19.45
C GLU A 386 14.68 23.99 -18.40
N ILE A 387 13.69 23.17 -18.77
CA ILE A 387 12.74 22.58 -17.83
C ILE A 387 13.50 21.83 -16.73
N ALA A 388 14.43 20.95 -17.10
CA ALA A 388 15.23 20.21 -16.12
C ALA A 388 16.05 21.14 -15.20
N LYS A 389 16.76 22.11 -15.76
CA LYS A 389 17.65 23.01 -15.02
C LYS A 389 16.90 24.01 -14.12
N ASN A 390 15.75 24.51 -14.55
CA ASN A 390 15.05 25.59 -13.84
C ASN A 390 14.05 25.07 -12.81
N ASN A 391 13.65 23.80 -12.92
CA ASN A 391 12.56 23.25 -12.12
C ASN A 391 12.94 22.09 -11.20
N LEU A 392 14.03 21.36 -11.46
CA LEU A 392 14.37 20.18 -10.65
C LEU A 392 15.40 20.54 -9.59
N PHE A 393 15.04 20.43 -8.32
CA PHE A 393 15.95 20.63 -7.19
C PHE A 393 15.88 19.47 -6.23
N GLY A 394 17.01 19.12 -5.62
CA GLY A 394 17.05 17.98 -4.71
C GLY A 394 18.22 18.00 -3.75
N ILE A 395 18.06 17.30 -2.64
CA ILE A 395 19.14 17.06 -1.68
C ILE A 395 19.24 15.60 -1.24
N ASP A 396 20.46 15.12 -1.06
CA ASP A 396 20.73 13.83 -0.42
C ASP A 396 22.04 13.89 0.37
N ILE A 397 22.21 13.02 1.36
CA ILE A 397 23.49 12.87 2.08
C ILE A 397 24.49 12.03 1.28
N ASN A 398 24.01 11.16 0.39
CA ASN A 398 24.80 10.26 -0.44
C ASN A 398 25.00 10.85 -1.83
N GLU A 399 26.26 11.11 -2.19
CA GLU A 399 26.64 11.69 -3.48
C GLU A 399 26.42 10.72 -4.65
N GLU A 400 26.58 9.42 -4.43
CA GLU A 400 26.36 8.41 -5.48
C GLU A 400 24.87 8.34 -5.86
N ALA A 401 23.97 8.53 -4.90
CA ALA A 401 22.53 8.63 -5.15
C ALA A 401 22.19 9.85 -6.05
N LEU A 402 22.84 10.99 -5.80
CA LEU A 402 22.71 12.19 -6.63
C LEU A 402 23.27 12.00 -8.04
N LYS A 403 24.38 11.26 -8.19
CA LYS A 403 24.92 10.91 -9.53
C LYS A 403 23.95 10.04 -10.31
N VAL A 404 23.33 9.04 -9.67
CA VAL A 404 22.28 8.19 -10.27
C VAL A 404 21.06 9.01 -10.66
N THR A 405 20.63 9.94 -9.81
CA THR A 405 19.52 10.85 -10.12
C THR A 405 19.81 11.70 -11.37
N CYS A 406 20.97 12.36 -11.37
CA CYS A 406 21.42 13.19 -12.48
C CYS A 406 21.46 12.40 -13.79
N PHE A 407 21.94 11.17 -13.70
CA PHE A 407 21.96 10.23 -14.80
C PHE A 407 20.57 9.86 -15.33
N SER A 408 19.65 9.48 -14.45
CA SER A 408 18.29 9.13 -14.85
C SER A 408 17.56 10.31 -15.50
N ILE A 409 17.85 11.55 -15.07
CA ILE A 409 17.37 12.77 -15.71
C ILE A 409 17.92 12.89 -17.14
N TYR A 410 19.22 12.67 -17.36
CA TYR A 410 19.81 12.75 -18.70
C TYR A 410 19.24 11.71 -19.66
N ILE A 411 19.02 10.50 -19.19
CA ILE A 411 18.34 9.47 -19.97
C ILE A 411 16.91 9.89 -20.33
N ALA A 412 16.15 10.44 -19.37
CA ALA A 412 14.81 10.93 -19.65
C ALA A 412 14.84 12.03 -20.73
N LEU A 413 15.80 12.96 -20.70
CA LEU A 413 15.96 13.96 -21.75
C LEU A 413 16.24 13.33 -23.13
N LEU A 414 17.09 12.31 -23.19
CA LEU A 414 17.41 11.60 -24.43
C LEU A 414 16.22 10.84 -25.03
N ASP A 415 15.28 10.38 -24.21
CA ASP A 415 14.08 9.70 -24.69
C ASP A 415 13.20 10.59 -25.59
N TYR A 416 13.16 11.91 -25.30
CA TYR A 416 12.38 12.89 -26.08
C TYR A 416 13.22 13.66 -27.12
N GLN A 417 14.55 13.52 -27.11
CA GLN A 417 15.43 14.28 -27.99
C GLN A 417 15.45 13.74 -29.43
N GLN A 418 15.46 14.65 -30.42
CA GLN A 418 15.72 14.34 -31.83
C GLN A 418 16.71 15.36 -32.46
N PRO A 419 17.67 14.94 -33.31
CA PRO A 419 18.14 13.55 -33.44
C PRO A 419 18.65 13.04 -32.08
N LYS A 420 18.55 11.74 -31.87
CA LYS A 420 19.04 11.06 -30.68
C LYS A 420 20.57 10.99 -30.69
N ASP A 421 21.23 12.12 -30.43
CA ASP A 421 22.69 12.28 -30.53
C ASP A 421 23.24 13.00 -29.30
N ILE A 422 24.18 12.36 -28.59
CA ILE A 422 24.79 12.91 -27.37
C ILE A 422 25.79 14.04 -27.67
N ASP A 423 26.38 14.08 -28.86
CA ASP A 423 27.40 15.07 -29.22
C ASP A 423 26.77 16.39 -29.67
N LYS A 424 25.50 16.35 -30.11
CA LYS A 424 24.82 17.53 -30.66
C LYS A 424 24.31 18.49 -29.57
N TYR A 425 23.95 17.96 -28.40
CA TYR A 425 23.31 18.77 -27.37
C TYR A 425 23.86 18.47 -25.97
N PRO A 426 24.60 19.40 -25.36
CA PRO A 426 25.20 19.18 -24.04
C PRO A 426 24.13 19.13 -22.94
N PHE A 427 24.32 18.25 -21.97
CA PHE A 427 23.42 18.14 -20.82
C PHE A 427 23.56 19.34 -19.86
N PRO A 428 22.50 19.73 -19.14
CA PRO A 428 22.60 20.76 -18.12
C PRO A 428 23.45 20.28 -16.94
N ASN A 429 24.29 21.14 -16.37
CA ASN A 429 24.99 20.82 -15.14
C ASN A 429 24.04 20.93 -13.93
N LEU A 430 23.72 19.78 -13.31
CA LEU A 430 22.78 19.68 -12.18
C LEU A 430 23.47 19.40 -10.84
N LEU A 431 24.63 18.74 -10.83
CA LEU A 431 25.31 18.35 -9.60
C LEU A 431 26.01 19.56 -8.97
N GLY A 432 25.69 19.86 -7.71
CA GLY A 432 26.21 21.04 -7.00
C GLY A 432 25.51 22.36 -7.34
N THR A 433 24.57 22.37 -8.29
CA THR A 433 23.77 23.55 -8.72
C THR A 433 22.28 23.39 -8.42
N ASN A 434 21.75 22.21 -8.68
CA ASN A 434 20.35 21.82 -8.50
C ASN A 434 20.22 20.68 -7.49
N LEU A 435 21.16 19.74 -7.54
CA LEU A 435 21.27 18.55 -6.70
C LEU A 435 22.43 18.72 -5.72
N PHE A 436 22.15 18.79 -4.42
CA PHE A 436 23.16 19.09 -3.40
C PHE A 436 23.40 17.93 -2.44
N LYS A 437 24.68 17.60 -2.25
CA LYS A 437 25.12 16.69 -1.18
C LYS A 437 25.07 17.43 0.15
N ALA A 438 24.01 17.23 0.93
CA ALA A 438 23.82 17.93 2.20
C ALA A 438 22.93 17.15 3.17
N ASN A 439 23.15 17.35 4.47
CA ASN A 439 22.17 16.96 5.48
C ASN A 439 20.98 17.93 5.42
N PHE A 440 19.76 17.41 5.27
CA PHE A 440 18.56 18.26 5.23
C PHE A 440 18.46 19.19 6.43
N PHE A 441 18.98 18.79 7.59
CA PHE A 441 18.94 19.59 8.82
C PHE A 441 20.04 20.66 8.93
N ASP A 442 20.99 20.73 7.99
CA ASP A 442 22.00 21.77 7.96
C ASP A 442 21.41 23.09 7.44
N LYS A 443 21.38 24.13 8.27
CA LYS A 443 20.90 25.47 7.90
C LYS A 443 22.01 26.38 7.33
N SER A 444 23.27 25.93 7.39
CA SER A 444 24.44 26.69 6.92
C SER A 444 24.81 26.41 5.46
N HIS A 445 24.42 25.25 4.94
CA HIS A 445 24.68 24.88 3.55
C HIS A 445 23.95 25.79 2.54
N ASP A 446 24.58 26.07 1.40
CA ASP A 446 24.08 27.04 0.41
C ASP A 446 22.78 26.63 -0.30
N PHE A 447 22.46 25.33 -0.35
CA PHE A 447 21.17 24.83 -0.85
C PHE A 447 19.99 25.60 -0.24
N ASN A 448 20.08 25.98 1.04
CA ASN A 448 19.01 26.71 1.73
C ASN A 448 18.69 28.05 1.03
N LYS A 449 19.70 28.75 0.51
CA LYS A 449 19.52 30.01 -0.23
C LYS A 449 18.99 29.72 -1.64
N VAL A 450 19.53 28.70 -2.30
CA VAL A 450 19.13 28.33 -3.67
C VAL A 450 17.64 27.98 -3.73
N ILE A 451 17.16 27.13 -2.83
CA ILE A 451 15.74 26.73 -2.79
C ILE A 451 14.85 27.92 -2.40
N LYS A 452 15.27 28.79 -1.47
CA LYS A 452 14.48 29.98 -1.12
C LYS A 452 14.35 30.99 -2.25
N ASN A 453 15.40 31.15 -3.05
CA ASN A 453 15.38 32.01 -4.22
C ASN A 453 14.61 31.38 -5.40
N ASN A 454 14.34 30.08 -5.34
CA ASN A 454 13.58 29.32 -6.34
C ASN A 454 12.47 28.54 -5.63
N PRO A 455 11.47 29.23 -5.05
CA PRO A 455 10.46 28.59 -4.22
C PRO A 455 9.75 27.47 -5.01
N PRO A 456 9.71 26.24 -4.48
CA PRO A 456 9.11 25.12 -5.18
C PRO A 456 7.59 25.25 -5.19
N LYS A 457 6.96 24.79 -6.27
CA LYS A 457 5.53 24.52 -6.29
C LYS A 457 5.21 23.28 -5.46
N PHE A 458 6.05 22.25 -5.58
CA PHE A 458 5.90 21.00 -4.85
C PHE A 458 7.16 20.59 -4.08
N ILE A 459 6.98 20.21 -2.82
CA ILE A 459 7.99 19.51 -2.03
C ILE A 459 7.63 18.03 -1.93
N LEU A 460 8.41 17.16 -2.56
CA LEU A 460 8.14 15.73 -2.69
C LEU A 460 9.24 14.90 -2.03
N GLY A 461 8.98 13.61 -1.76
CA GLY A 461 10.04 12.67 -1.37
C GLY A 461 9.62 11.63 -0.34
N ASN A 462 10.56 10.76 -0.02
CA ASN A 462 10.43 9.68 0.99
C ASN A 462 11.54 9.82 2.05
N PRO A 463 11.35 10.68 3.07
CA PRO A 463 12.31 10.83 4.15
C PRO A 463 12.67 9.51 4.84
N PRO A 464 13.89 9.37 5.40
CA PRO A 464 14.32 8.12 6.04
C PRO A 464 13.51 7.81 7.31
N TRP A 465 13.12 6.54 7.47
CA TRP A 465 12.32 6.05 8.60
C TRP A 465 13.21 5.45 9.68
N LYS A 466 13.85 6.32 10.47
CA LYS A 466 14.71 5.90 11.56
C LYS A 466 14.74 6.91 12.70
N SER A 467 15.03 6.38 13.87
CA SER A 467 15.39 7.14 15.05
C SER A 467 16.91 7.22 15.15
N LYS A 468 17.51 8.42 14.98
CA LYS A 468 18.97 8.61 15.00
C LYS A 468 19.36 9.74 15.95
N LYS A 469 19.59 9.41 17.23
CA LYS A 469 19.96 10.40 18.25
C LYS A 469 21.41 10.91 18.05
N GLU A 470 22.21 10.14 17.32
CA GLU A 470 23.63 10.40 17.05
C GLU A 470 23.82 11.42 15.92
N ASP A 471 22.77 11.75 15.14
CA ASP A 471 22.84 12.82 14.15
C ASP A 471 22.87 14.18 14.87
N VAL A 472 24.09 14.69 15.07
CA VAL A 472 24.35 15.95 15.77
C VAL A 472 23.68 17.15 15.08
N VAL A 473 23.58 17.13 13.74
CA VAL A 473 22.99 18.23 12.96
C VAL A 473 21.47 18.24 13.16
N HIS A 474 20.83 17.08 13.07
CA HIS A 474 19.40 16.90 13.35
C HIS A 474 19.04 17.27 14.79
N VAL A 475 19.79 16.75 15.77
CA VAL A 475 19.55 17.03 17.19
C VAL A 475 19.76 18.51 17.52
N LYS A 476 20.76 19.15 16.92
CA LYS A 476 20.97 20.60 17.04
C LYS A 476 19.78 21.37 16.45
N TRP A 477 19.32 21.01 15.25
CA TRP A 477 18.15 21.64 14.64
C TRP A 477 16.89 21.54 15.52
N LEU A 478 16.63 20.38 16.13
CA LEU A 478 15.51 20.22 17.06
C LEU A 478 15.60 21.16 18.26
N LYS A 479 16.79 21.27 18.87
CA LYS A 479 17.04 22.17 20.01
C LYS A 479 16.88 23.62 19.62
N ASP A 480 17.53 24.05 18.54
CA ASP A 480 17.55 25.44 18.08
C ASP A 480 16.14 25.93 17.69
N ASN A 481 15.29 25.04 17.16
CA ASN A 481 13.91 25.37 16.76
C ASN A 481 12.85 25.01 17.84
N LYS A 482 13.28 24.60 19.04
CA LYS A 482 12.40 24.20 20.17
C LYS A 482 11.35 23.15 19.77
N LYS A 483 11.73 22.20 18.92
CA LYS A 483 10.85 21.14 18.41
C LYS A 483 11.00 19.86 19.22
N THR A 484 9.88 19.16 19.40
CA THR A 484 9.84 17.87 20.11
C THR A 484 9.33 16.79 19.17
N VAL A 485 10.11 15.71 19.06
CA VAL A 485 9.77 14.52 18.27
C VAL A 485 9.91 13.27 19.12
N GLY A 486 9.08 12.26 18.84
CA GLY A 486 9.13 10.96 19.50
C GLY A 486 10.36 10.18 19.06
N ARG A 487 11.15 9.69 20.02
CA ARG A 487 12.35 8.86 19.78
C ARG A 487 13.40 9.44 18.81
N PHE A 488 13.39 10.75 18.53
CA PHE A 488 14.23 11.35 17.48
C PHE A 488 13.93 10.77 16.09
N GLU A 489 12.67 10.42 15.83
CA GLU A 489 12.22 9.96 14.52
C GLU A 489 12.43 11.06 13.47
N ILE A 490 13.27 10.75 12.47
CA ILE A 490 13.72 11.72 11.48
C ILE A 490 12.56 12.18 10.59
N ALA A 491 11.66 11.27 10.19
CA ALA A 491 10.52 11.59 9.34
C ALA A 491 9.62 12.70 9.93
N GLN A 492 9.44 12.72 11.27
CA GLN A 492 8.71 13.79 11.95
C GLN A 492 9.38 15.17 11.77
N SER A 493 10.70 15.18 11.76
CA SER A 493 11.48 16.41 11.64
C SER A 493 11.53 16.91 10.19
N PHE A 494 11.52 15.99 9.21
CA PHE A 494 11.38 16.36 7.80
C PHE A 494 10.06 17.09 7.54
N LEU A 495 8.93 16.54 8.03
CA LEU A 495 7.61 17.17 7.94
C LEU A 495 7.61 18.59 8.55
N LEU A 496 8.22 18.76 9.72
CA LEU A 496 8.28 20.07 10.39
C LEU A 496 9.21 21.06 9.70
N ARG A 497 10.32 20.60 9.09
CA ARG A 497 11.28 21.47 8.41
C ARG A 497 10.81 21.90 7.02
N ALA A 498 9.91 21.15 6.37
CA ALA A 498 9.38 21.49 5.05
C ALA A 498 8.94 22.97 4.95
N LYS A 499 8.34 23.52 6.02
CA LYS A 499 7.93 24.93 6.11
C LYS A 499 9.02 25.94 5.76
N ASP A 500 10.29 25.62 6.00
CA ASP A 500 11.42 26.54 5.76
C ASP A 500 11.63 26.82 4.25
N PHE A 501 11.02 26.00 3.40
CA PHE A 501 11.10 26.04 1.94
C PHE A 501 9.72 26.21 1.26
N MET A 502 8.66 26.45 2.05
CA MET A 502 7.31 26.62 1.53
C MET A 502 6.97 28.10 1.35
N SER A 503 6.35 28.39 0.22
CA SER A 503 5.61 29.63 -0.03
C SER A 503 4.11 29.40 0.19
N ASP A 504 3.35 30.47 0.03
CA ASP A 504 1.89 30.48 0.06
C ASP A 504 1.21 29.58 -0.97
N GLU A 505 1.94 29.22 -2.03
CA GLU A 505 1.45 28.38 -3.14
C GLU A 505 2.05 26.97 -3.12
N THR A 506 3.01 26.71 -2.21
CA THR A 506 3.72 25.44 -2.15
C THR A 506 2.84 24.38 -1.49
N GLN A 507 2.71 23.25 -2.17
CA GLN A 507 2.15 22.02 -1.62
C GLN A 507 3.26 21.01 -1.37
N SER A 508 3.07 20.12 -0.41
CA SER A 508 4.02 19.04 -0.13
C SER A 508 3.29 17.71 -0.09
N ALA A 509 3.92 16.65 -0.60
CA ALA A 509 3.46 15.28 -0.48
C ALA A 509 4.64 14.39 -0.09
N LEU A 510 4.68 13.95 1.17
CA LEU A 510 5.80 13.16 1.70
C LEU A 510 5.34 11.76 2.15
N ILE A 511 6.14 10.76 1.81
CA ILE A 511 5.95 9.37 2.27
C ILE A 511 6.66 9.19 3.60
N VAL A 512 5.91 8.85 4.65
CA VAL A 512 6.46 8.70 6.01
C VAL A 512 5.93 7.44 6.66
N THR A 513 6.61 6.95 7.71
CA THR A 513 6.04 5.86 8.52
C THR A 513 4.77 6.33 9.21
N SER A 514 3.66 5.62 8.98
CA SER A 514 2.34 6.04 9.49
C SER A 514 2.29 6.08 11.01
N THR A 515 3.10 5.24 11.68
CA THR A 515 3.12 5.11 13.15
C THR A 515 3.39 6.43 13.89
N ILE A 516 3.96 7.44 13.24
CA ILE A 516 4.15 8.78 13.82
C ILE A 516 2.84 9.51 14.09
N PHE A 517 1.75 9.17 13.39
CA PHE A 517 0.42 9.76 13.59
C PHE A 517 -0.43 8.99 14.60
N TYR A 518 -0.15 7.70 14.78
CA TYR A 518 -0.87 6.83 15.70
C TYR A 518 -0.27 6.78 17.10
N ASN A 519 1.03 6.99 17.24
CA ASN A 519 1.71 6.86 18.51
C ASN A 519 1.24 7.94 19.51
N VAL A 520 0.64 7.49 20.61
CA VAL A 520 0.06 8.35 21.65
C VAL A 520 1.04 8.77 22.76
N SER A 521 2.36 8.69 22.52
CA SER A 521 3.34 9.14 23.53
C SER A 521 3.34 10.65 23.65
N GLN A 522 3.63 11.20 24.83
CA GLN A 522 3.57 12.66 25.04
C GLN A 522 4.42 13.47 24.02
N LYS A 523 5.62 12.98 23.70
CA LYS A 523 6.47 13.62 22.68
C LYS A 523 5.84 13.59 21.29
N THR A 524 5.22 12.47 20.90
CA THR A 524 4.54 12.35 19.62
C THR A 524 3.27 13.20 19.56
N LYS A 525 2.51 13.31 20.66
CA LYS A 525 1.37 14.25 20.73
C LYS A 525 1.82 15.69 20.51
N GLY A 526 2.95 16.08 21.11
CA GLY A 526 3.59 17.37 20.86
C GLY A 526 3.92 17.60 19.39
N PHE A 527 4.54 16.62 18.73
CA PHE A 527 4.76 16.66 17.28
C PHE A 527 3.46 16.81 16.47
N LYS A 528 2.43 16.00 16.75
CA LYS A 528 1.16 16.05 16.00
C LYS A 528 0.49 17.41 16.13
N LYS A 529 0.50 17.98 17.34
CA LYS A 529 0.00 19.33 17.59
C LYS A 529 0.78 20.36 16.78
N ASP A 530 2.10 20.32 16.81
CA ASP A 530 2.95 21.23 16.04
C ASP A 530 2.67 21.10 14.53
N PHE A 531 2.59 19.88 14.01
CA PHE A 531 2.34 19.62 12.60
C PHE A 531 0.95 20.10 12.16
N LEU A 532 -0.11 19.65 12.85
CA LEU A 532 -1.50 19.97 12.50
C LEU A 532 -1.90 21.43 12.79
N THR A 533 -1.07 22.20 13.49
CA THR A 533 -1.27 23.65 13.65
C THR A 533 -0.44 24.47 12.68
N THR A 534 0.74 23.97 12.29
CA THR A 534 1.59 24.62 11.28
C THR A 534 1.04 24.46 9.87
N PHE A 535 0.39 23.33 9.58
CA PHE A 535 -0.02 22.95 8.23
C PHE A 535 -1.52 22.63 8.14
N CYS A 536 -2.11 22.91 6.98
CA CYS A 536 -3.37 22.31 6.55
C CYS A 536 -3.06 20.99 5.84
N VAL A 537 -3.57 19.89 6.36
CA VAL A 537 -3.43 18.57 5.73
C VAL A 537 -4.58 18.43 4.73
N GLU A 538 -4.25 18.46 3.44
CA GLU A 538 -5.24 18.39 2.37
C GLU A 538 -5.70 16.95 2.15
N LYS A 539 -4.76 16.01 2.22
CA LYS A 539 -5.00 14.58 2.02
C LYS A 539 -4.08 13.75 2.90
N PHE A 540 -4.63 12.72 3.53
CA PHE A 540 -3.87 11.73 4.31
C PHE A 540 -4.17 10.34 3.75
N PHE A 541 -3.20 9.75 3.06
CA PHE A 541 -3.39 8.45 2.43
C PHE A 541 -2.67 7.35 3.21
N ASP A 542 -3.44 6.49 3.87
CA ASP A 542 -2.92 5.49 4.80
C ASP A 542 -2.75 4.11 4.14
N LEU A 543 -1.52 3.63 4.12
CA LEU A 543 -1.11 2.34 3.56
C LEU A 543 -0.75 1.32 4.65
N SER A 544 -0.96 1.65 5.93
CA SER A 544 -0.62 0.76 7.05
C SER A 544 -1.38 -0.57 7.10
N PRO A 545 -2.64 -0.70 6.61
CA PRO A 545 -3.30 -2.00 6.53
C PRO A 545 -2.59 -2.95 5.54
N VAL A 546 -1.96 -2.40 4.50
CA VAL A 546 -1.24 -3.12 3.45
C VAL A 546 0.29 -3.04 3.60
N ARG A 547 0.78 -2.73 4.80
CA ARG A 547 2.22 -2.60 5.14
C ARG A 547 3.15 -3.73 4.71
N ARG A 548 2.60 -4.93 4.46
CA ARG A 548 3.33 -6.12 3.98
C ARG A 548 3.44 -6.21 2.46
N LEU A 549 2.69 -5.37 1.73
CA LEU A 549 2.53 -5.44 0.28
C LEU A 549 3.15 -4.24 -0.44
N ILE A 550 3.37 -3.11 0.24
CA ILE A 550 3.90 -1.89 -0.38
C ILE A 550 5.41 -1.98 -0.65
N PHE A 551 6.20 -2.35 0.36
CA PHE A 551 7.66 -2.45 0.26
C PHE A 551 8.07 -3.92 0.32
N GLU A 552 8.60 -4.46 -0.79
CA GLU A 552 8.80 -5.91 -0.97
C GLU A 552 9.67 -6.56 0.12
N LYS A 553 10.70 -5.86 0.59
CA LYS A 553 11.70 -6.40 1.53
C LYS A 553 11.40 -6.12 3.00
N LYS A 554 10.40 -5.28 3.31
CA LYS A 554 10.20 -4.78 4.68
C LYS A 554 8.73 -4.53 5.01
N ASN A 555 8.25 -5.19 6.07
CA ASN A 555 6.97 -4.90 6.68
C ASN A 555 6.98 -3.48 7.28
N SER A 556 6.47 -2.51 6.53
CA SER A 556 6.63 -1.10 6.85
C SER A 556 5.30 -0.36 6.74
N PRO A 557 4.72 0.08 7.87
CA PRO A 557 3.50 0.87 7.85
C PRO A 557 3.81 2.28 7.38
N ALA A 558 3.23 2.66 6.24
CA ALA A 558 3.49 3.92 5.54
C ALA A 558 2.21 4.73 5.37
N SER A 559 2.38 6.04 5.24
CA SER A 559 1.32 6.99 4.89
C SER A 559 1.92 8.07 3.98
N ILE A 560 1.12 8.57 3.05
CA ILE A 560 1.46 9.73 2.23
C ILE A 560 0.65 10.92 2.76
N VAL A 561 1.34 12.00 3.11
CA VAL A 561 0.72 13.18 3.71
C VAL A 561 0.86 14.36 2.76
N TYR A 562 -0.27 14.88 2.29
CA TYR A 562 -0.36 16.06 1.45
C TYR A 562 -0.72 17.25 2.32
N PHE A 563 0.10 18.29 2.28
CA PHE A 563 -0.09 19.44 3.16
C PHE A 563 0.47 20.74 2.57
N ARG A 564 -0.11 21.85 3.01
CA ARG A 564 0.33 23.22 2.74
C ARG A 564 0.49 24.01 4.03
N LEU A 565 1.13 25.18 3.97
CA LEU A 565 1.17 26.08 5.12
C LEU A 565 -0.24 26.53 5.51
N SER A 566 -0.49 26.57 6.81
CA SER A 566 -1.69 27.17 7.41
C SER A 566 -1.58 28.70 7.31
N LYS A 567 -2.67 29.36 6.90
CA LYS A 567 -2.80 30.82 6.83
C LYS A 567 -3.91 31.27 7.78
N ASP A 568 -3.61 32.23 8.65
CA ASP A 568 -4.58 32.77 9.61
C ASP A 568 -5.35 31.69 10.42
N ASN A 569 -4.67 30.58 10.73
CA ASN A 569 -5.23 29.43 11.46
C ASN A 569 -6.41 28.75 10.73
N ASP A 570 -6.43 28.81 9.39
CA ASP A 570 -7.41 28.12 8.54
C ASP A 570 -7.40 26.59 8.72
N CYS A 571 -6.34 26.02 9.29
CA CYS A 571 -6.27 24.62 9.71
C CYS A 571 -7.39 24.17 10.66
N GLN A 572 -8.04 25.10 11.39
CA GLN A 572 -9.22 24.79 12.23
C GLN A 572 -10.49 24.50 11.43
N LYS A 573 -10.61 25.09 10.23
CA LYS A 573 -11.74 24.92 9.31
C LYS A 573 -11.42 23.96 8.16
N ASN A 574 -10.15 23.58 8.03
CA ASN A 574 -9.68 22.69 6.98
C ASN A 574 -10.35 21.31 7.06
N ILE A 575 -10.57 20.72 5.90
CA ILE A 575 -11.06 19.35 5.74
C ILE A 575 -9.88 18.50 5.27
N ILE A 576 -9.60 17.42 6.00
CA ILE A 576 -8.65 16.39 5.61
C ILE A 576 -9.39 15.36 4.77
N ASN A 577 -8.94 15.14 3.54
CA ASN A 577 -9.35 13.99 2.74
C ASN A 577 -8.54 12.77 3.19
N HIS A 578 -9.07 12.01 4.14
CA HIS A 578 -8.48 10.76 4.57
C HIS A 578 -8.82 9.66 3.57
N GLN A 579 -7.81 8.93 3.10
CA GLN A 579 -7.98 7.77 2.24
C GLN A 579 -7.21 6.59 2.82
N SER A 580 -7.61 5.35 2.53
CA SER A 580 -6.80 4.19 2.87
C SER A 580 -6.94 3.06 1.86
N VAL A 581 -5.97 2.15 1.86
CA VAL A 581 -6.06 0.90 1.10
C VAL A 581 -6.09 -0.27 2.07
N LYS A 582 -7.12 -1.10 1.95
CA LYS A 582 -7.20 -2.40 2.63
C LYS A 582 -6.62 -3.49 1.75
N PHE A 583 -6.38 -4.66 2.34
CA PHE A 583 -5.98 -5.81 1.56
C PHE A 583 -7.02 -6.11 0.47
N ASN A 584 -6.55 -6.27 -0.76
CA ASN A 584 -7.33 -6.81 -1.88
C ASN A 584 -6.39 -7.55 -2.83
N ARG A 585 -6.95 -8.30 -3.80
CA ARG A 585 -6.18 -9.10 -4.76
C ARG A 585 -5.31 -8.23 -5.67
N PHE A 586 -5.81 -7.05 -6.06
CA PHE A 586 -5.13 -6.14 -6.98
C PHE A 586 -3.82 -5.57 -6.41
N ILE A 587 -3.83 -5.13 -5.15
CA ILE A 587 -2.60 -4.66 -4.47
C ILE A 587 -1.63 -5.81 -4.19
N LYS A 588 -2.14 -7.03 -3.90
CA LYS A 588 -1.31 -8.22 -3.67
C LYS A 588 -0.52 -8.60 -4.93
N TYR A 589 -1.18 -8.67 -6.09
CA TYR A 589 -0.59 -9.23 -7.30
C TYR A 589 -0.02 -8.18 -8.27
N PHE A 590 -0.62 -7.00 -8.37
CA PHE A 590 -0.26 -5.99 -9.38
C PHE A 590 0.28 -4.69 -8.80
N LYS A 591 0.40 -4.59 -7.47
CA LYS A 591 0.75 -3.35 -6.77
C LYS A 591 -0.17 -2.18 -7.12
N MET A 592 -1.41 -2.50 -7.46
CA MET A 592 -2.40 -1.51 -7.88
C MET A 592 -3.20 -1.00 -6.67
N LEU A 593 -3.23 0.32 -6.51
CA LEU A 593 -3.96 0.98 -5.43
C LEU A 593 -5.43 1.10 -5.81
N VAL A 594 -6.26 0.21 -5.26
CA VAL A 594 -7.72 0.29 -5.36
C VAL A 594 -8.26 0.89 -4.06
N ILE A 595 -8.81 2.10 -4.14
CA ILE A 595 -9.35 2.84 -2.99
C ILE A 595 -10.86 2.75 -3.03
N GLU A 596 -11.43 1.96 -2.12
CA GLU A 596 -12.88 1.76 -2.04
C GLU A 596 -13.59 3.00 -1.49
N ARG A 597 -14.86 3.19 -1.83
CA ARG A 597 -15.65 4.36 -1.41
C ARG A 597 -15.63 4.61 0.10
N PHE A 598 -15.85 3.56 0.89
CA PHE A 598 -15.85 3.65 2.37
C PHE A 598 -14.48 3.90 2.98
N ASP A 599 -13.40 3.77 2.20
CA ASP A 599 -12.05 4.13 2.62
C ASP A 599 -11.71 5.60 2.33
N GLN A 600 -12.61 6.36 1.70
CA GLN A 600 -12.46 7.80 1.41
C GLN A 600 -13.37 8.63 2.33
N LYS A 601 -12.78 9.55 3.11
CA LYS A 601 -13.49 10.32 4.13
C LYS A 601 -13.02 11.76 4.14
N ALA A 602 -13.95 12.69 3.98
CA ALA A 602 -13.71 14.12 4.18
C ALA A 602 -14.02 14.48 5.65
N LEU A 603 -12.99 14.78 6.44
CA LEU A 603 -13.12 14.95 7.89
C LEU A 603 -12.51 16.28 8.36
N PRO A 604 -13.17 17.05 9.24
CA PRO A 604 -12.59 18.27 9.81
C PRO A 604 -11.24 18.02 10.51
N GLN A 605 -10.20 18.78 10.14
CA GLN A 605 -8.87 18.70 10.74
C GLN A 605 -8.91 18.95 12.26
N LYS A 606 -9.85 19.77 12.72
CA LYS A 606 -10.13 20.00 14.15
C LYS A 606 -10.33 18.69 14.93
N TYR A 607 -10.97 17.67 14.36
CA TYR A 607 -11.16 16.40 15.05
C TYR A 607 -9.84 15.66 15.30
N PHE A 608 -8.85 15.81 14.43
CA PHE A 608 -7.51 15.23 14.60
C PHE A 608 -6.65 15.98 15.63
N LEU A 609 -6.91 17.28 15.81
CA LEU A 609 -6.29 18.09 16.86
C LEU A 609 -6.85 17.75 18.24
N GLU A 610 -8.16 17.51 18.34
CA GLU A 610 -8.85 17.26 19.60
C GLU A 610 -8.75 15.81 20.09
N ASN A 611 -8.60 14.85 19.16
CA ASN A 611 -8.69 13.43 19.49
C ASN A 611 -7.46 12.68 18.97
N ASP A 612 -6.60 12.22 19.88
CA ASP A 612 -5.36 11.51 19.55
C ASP A 612 -5.58 10.24 18.70
N TRP A 613 -6.76 9.62 18.85
CA TRP A 613 -7.20 8.40 18.17
C TRP A 613 -7.86 8.65 16.82
N MET A 614 -8.06 9.90 16.40
CA MET A 614 -8.88 10.21 15.20
C MET A 614 -8.34 9.55 13.92
N PHE A 615 -7.01 9.46 13.76
CA PHE A 615 -6.41 8.73 12.64
C PHE A 615 -6.85 7.26 12.60
N LYS A 616 -7.01 6.62 13.75
CA LYS A 616 -7.42 5.21 13.86
C LYS A 616 -8.90 5.03 13.53
N VAL A 617 -9.76 5.95 13.95
CA VAL A 617 -11.18 5.94 13.57
C VAL A 617 -11.36 6.29 12.10
N ALA A 618 -10.63 7.26 11.56
CA ALA A 618 -10.63 7.54 10.13
C ALA A 618 -10.18 6.33 9.31
N LEU A 619 -9.25 5.51 9.83
CA LEU A 619 -8.77 4.31 9.18
C LEU A 619 -9.79 3.14 9.19
N TYR A 620 -10.44 2.83 10.32
CA TYR A 620 -11.22 1.59 10.45
C TYR A 620 -12.69 1.76 10.86
N GLY A 621 -13.08 2.94 11.32
CA GLY A 621 -14.45 3.29 11.68
C GLY A 621 -15.02 4.35 10.74
N SER A 622 -16.11 4.98 11.14
CA SER A 622 -16.87 5.95 10.38
C SER A 622 -17.13 7.23 11.17
N TYR A 623 -17.96 8.12 10.61
CA TYR A 623 -18.54 9.23 11.37
C TYR A 623 -19.46 8.76 12.52
N LEU A 624 -20.20 7.65 12.35
CA LEU A 624 -21.03 7.08 13.41
C LEU A 624 -20.16 6.56 14.57
N ASP A 625 -19.03 5.93 14.26
CA ASP A 625 -18.07 5.48 15.27
C ASP A 625 -17.43 6.65 16.03
N PHE A 626 -17.09 7.74 15.32
CA PHE A 626 -16.61 8.96 15.97
C PHE A 626 -17.63 9.50 16.99
N ASN A 627 -18.90 9.58 16.62
CA ASN A 627 -19.96 10.04 17.51
C ASN A 627 -20.17 9.08 18.69
N PHE A 628 -20.14 7.77 18.43
CA PHE A 628 -20.30 6.77 19.46
C PHE A 628 -19.18 6.86 20.51
N LEU A 629 -17.93 6.98 20.08
CA LEU A 629 -16.79 7.14 20.99
C LEU A 629 -16.86 8.45 21.80
N LYS A 630 -17.48 9.51 21.28
CA LYS A 630 -17.64 10.80 21.97
C LYS A 630 -18.69 10.77 23.07
N VAL A 631 -19.74 9.95 22.93
CA VAL A 631 -20.82 9.86 23.94
C VAL A 631 -20.48 8.91 25.09
N LEU A 632 -19.41 8.12 24.96
CA LEU A 632 -18.95 7.25 26.05
C LEU A 632 -18.51 8.07 27.29
N PRO A 633 -18.64 7.48 28.50
CA PRO A 633 -18.30 8.17 29.75
C PRO A 633 -16.85 8.64 29.81
N GLN A 634 -16.63 9.81 30.42
CA GLN A 634 -15.28 10.38 30.62
C GLN A 634 -14.50 9.67 31.74
N LYS A 635 -15.21 9.16 32.77
CA LYS A 635 -14.62 8.32 33.82
C LYS A 635 -14.08 7.05 33.17
N ASN A 636 -12.87 6.65 33.54
CA ASN A 636 -12.16 5.53 32.94
C ASN A 636 -11.50 4.64 34.01
N ILE A 637 -11.03 3.46 33.62
CA ILE A 637 -10.34 2.51 34.53
C ILE A 637 -9.16 3.19 35.25
N GLY A 638 -8.42 4.08 34.58
CA GLY A 638 -7.31 4.82 35.18
C GLY A 638 -7.72 5.66 36.41
N SER A 639 -8.97 6.13 36.46
CA SER A 639 -9.48 6.99 37.54
C SER A 639 -9.65 6.29 38.89
N ILE A 640 -9.79 4.95 38.91
CA ILE A 640 -9.96 4.18 40.15
C ILE A 640 -8.64 3.67 40.73
N ILE A 641 -7.53 3.84 40.01
CA ILE A 641 -6.20 3.41 40.46
C ILE A 641 -5.70 4.38 41.55
N ASN A 642 -5.42 3.86 42.75
CA ASN A 642 -5.00 4.68 43.88
C ASN A 642 -3.70 4.23 44.54
N ASN A 643 -3.06 3.15 44.04
CA ASN A 643 -1.82 2.58 44.56
C ASN A 643 -1.86 2.28 46.07
N ASN A 644 -3.04 1.96 46.59
CA ASN A 644 -3.25 1.60 48.00
C ASN A 644 -4.19 0.37 48.11
N THR A 645 -5.36 0.44 47.49
CA THR A 645 -6.29 -0.71 47.40
C THR A 645 -6.36 -1.29 46.00
N ILE A 646 -6.10 -0.48 44.97
CA ILE A 646 -6.07 -0.90 43.58
C ILE A 646 -4.72 -0.47 42.99
N TYR A 647 -3.95 -1.47 42.60
CA TYR A 647 -2.61 -1.31 42.05
C TYR A 647 -2.61 -1.63 40.57
N LYS A 648 -1.66 -1.04 39.85
CA LYS A 648 -1.44 -1.33 38.43
C LYS A 648 0.04 -1.49 38.16
N GLY A 649 0.41 -2.28 37.16
CA GLY A 649 1.79 -2.29 36.71
C GLY A 649 2.09 -3.24 35.56
N ALA A 650 3.24 -3.01 34.93
CA ALA A 650 3.85 -3.95 33.99
C ALA A 650 4.71 -4.97 34.72
N GLY A 651 4.91 -6.13 34.11
CA GLY A 651 5.79 -7.16 34.66
C GLY A 651 7.25 -6.73 34.79
N ILE A 652 8.04 -7.62 35.39
CA ILE A 652 9.47 -7.39 35.65
C ILE A 652 10.29 -7.37 34.37
N GLU A 653 11.36 -6.57 34.36
CA GLU A 653 12.26 -6.41 33.21
C GLU A 653 13.71 -6.73 33.61
N ARG A 654 14.36 -7.59 32.83
CA ARG A 654 15.81 -7.81 32.88
C ARG A 654 16.48 -6.90 31.85
N GLY A 655 17.67 -6.40 32.14
CA GLY A 655 18.39 -5.52 31.22
C GLY A 655 19.68 -4.98 31.79
N LYS A 656 20.23 -3.98 31.10
CA LYS A 656 21.42 -3.24 31.53
C LYS A 656 21.14 -2.49 32.83
N ASP A 657 22.17 -2.39 33.67
CA ASP A 657 22.14 -1.71 34.98
C ASP A 657 21.07 -2.25 35.95
N PRO A 658 21.12 -3.55 36.31
CA PRO A 658 20.13 -4.16 37.17
C PRO A 658 20.24 -3.66 38.62
N ASN A 659 19.09 -3.39 39.23
CA ASN A 659 18.95 -3.15 40.66
C ASN A 659 18.45 -4.42 41.37
N PHE A 660 18.73 -4.55 42.66
CA PHE A 660 18.34 -5.70 43.47
C PHE A 660 16.96 -5.48 44.13
N PHE A 661 16.01 -6.39 43.88
CA PHE A 661 14.63 -6.33 44.40
C PHE A 661 14.32 -7.54 45.31
N PRO A 662 14.80 -7.53 46.57
CA PRO A 662 14.74 -8.70 47.46
C PRO A 662 13.31 -9.16 47.81
N GLU A 663 12.33 -8.26 47.76
CA GLU A 663 10.93 -8.53 48.12
C GLU A 663 10.24 -9.56 47.22
N LEU A 664 10.80 -9.82 46.04
CA LEU A 664 10.31 -10.80 45.05
C LEU A 664 10.92 -12.20 45.24
N ILE A 665 11.95 -12.34 46.08
CA ILE A 665 12.58 -13.65 46.34
C ILE A 665 11.54 -14.60 46.93
N GLY A 666 11.51 -15.83 46.41
CA GLY A 666 10.58 -16.88 46.78
C GLY A 666 9.23 -16.82 46.05
N MET A 667 8.90 -15.71 45.38
CA MET A 667 7.67 -15.64 44.59
C MET A 667 7.76 -16.52 43.34
N LYS A 668 6.65 -17.17 42.98
CA LYS A 668 6.50 -17.90 41.72
C LYS A 668 6.64 -16.93 40.55
N ILE A 669 7.24 -17.35 39.44
CA ILE A 669 7.27 -16.56 38.20
C ILE A 669 6.62 -17.31 37.03
N LEU A 670 5.81 -16.58 36.27
CA LEU A 670 5.24 -17.03 35.00
C LEU A 670 5.92 -16.31 33.83
N GLU A 671 6.32 -17.10 32.84
CA GLU A 671 6.76 -16.60 31.54
C GLU A 671 5.57 -16.15 30.70
N ASN A 672 5.81 -15.26 29.72
CA ASN A 672 4.73 -14.69 28.90
C ASN A 672 3.92 -15.76 28.15
N SER A 673 4.52 -16.89 27.78
CA SER A 673 3.82 -18.02 27.14
C SER A 673 2.83 -18.72 28.07
N GLN A 674 3.01 -18.63 29.39
CA GLN A 674 2.15 -19.26 30.40
C GLN A 674 0.94 -18.39 30.77
N ILE A 675 0.87 -17.15 30.28
CA ILE A 675 -0.32 -16.30 30.45
C ILE A 675 -1.34 -16.68 29.39
N GLU A 676 -2.41 -17.30 29.87
CA GLU A 676 -3.50 -17.93 29.13
C GLU A 676 -4.75 -17.04 29.04
N GLN A 677 -5.59 -17.26 28.02
CA GLN A 677 -6.78 -16.46 27.78
C GLN A 677 -7.90 -16.82 28.77
N GLY A 678 -8.56 -15.81 29.33
CA GLY A 678 -9.69 -15.99 30.24
C GLY A 678 -9.30 -16.32 31.68
N TYR A 679 -8.45 -17.33 31.91
CA TYR A 679 -7.96 -17.69 33.23
C TYR A 679 -6.51 -18.17 33.17
N THR A 680 -5.70 -17.78 34.16
CA THR A 680 -4.31 -18.23 34.28
C THR A 680 -4.10 -18.90 35.63
N ASN A 681 -3.85 -20.21 35.56
CA ASN A 681 -3.49 -21.05 36.71
C ASN A 681 -1.97 -20.96 36.94
N THR A 682 -1.52 -21.14 38.18
CA THR A 682 -0.13 -21.53 38.42
C THR A 682 -0.05 -23.06 38.40
N LYS A 683 0.28 -23.66 37.23
CA LYS A 683 0.80 -25.05 37.11
C LYS A 683 2.24 -25.05 36.56
N ASN A 684 3.17 -25.75 37.24
CA ASN A 684 4.62 -25.86 36.93
C ASN A 684 5.42 -24.53 36.86
N TYR A 685 5.98 -24.05 37.99
CA TYR A 685 6.67 -22.76 38.08
C TYR A 685 8.00 -22.84 38.81
N LYS A 686 8.89 -21.93 38.39
CA LYS A 686 10.13 -21.62 39.09
C LYS A 686 9.83 -20.56 40.16
N SER A 687 10.44 -20.69 41.34
CA SER A 687 10.49 -19.61 42.31
C SER A 687 11.70 -18.73 42.05
N LEU A 688 11.52 -17.41 42.17
CA LEU A 688 12.62 -16.45 42.04
C LEU A 688 13.61 -16.64 43.18
N ASN A 689 14.87 -16.87 42.86
CA ASN A 689 15.97 -16.88 43.82
C ASN A 689 16.74 -15.55 43.77
N LYS A 690 17.76 -15.40 44.64
CA LYS A 690 18.49 -14.13 44.82
C LYS A 690 19.09 -13.59 43.52
N GLU A 691 19.51 -14.47 42.62
CA GLU A 691 20.09 -14.10 41.32
C GLU A 691 19.02 -13.61 40.32
N ASP A 692 17.79 -14.12 40.42
CA ASP A 692 16.73 -13.81 39.48
C ASP A 692 16.11 -12.41 39.66
N VAL A 693 16.35 -11.76 40.80
CA VAL A 693 15.77 -10.46 41.20
C VAL A 693 16.70 -9.26 40.99
N TYR A 694 17.82 -9.46 40.28
CA TYR A 694 18.59 -8.39 39.68
C TYR A 694 17.91 -7.96 38.37
N LEU A 695 17.18 -6.85 38.43
CA LEU A 695 16.24 -6.44 37.38
C LEU A 695 16.52 -4.99 36.99
N SER A 696 16.42 -4.67 35.70
CA SER A 696 16.43 -3.28 35.28
C SER A 696 15.18 -2.56 35.82
N ARG A 697 14.08 -3.31 36.03
CA ARG A 697 12.86 -2.83 36.70
C ARG A 697 12.15 -3.96 37.46
N GLY A 698 12.16 -3.92 38.80
CA GLY A 698 11.53 -4.92 39.68
C GLY A 698 10.05 -4.72 40.02
N ARG A 699 9.55 -3.48 39.95
CA ARG A 699 8.13 -3.10 40.17
C ARG A 699 7.64 -3.32 41.60
N ASP A 700 6.51 -2.71 41.92
CA ASP A 700 5.84 -2.87 43.21
C ASP A 700 5.30 -4.31 43.36
N LYS A 701 5.67 -4.99 44.45
CA LYS A 701 5.20 -6.35 44.76
C LYS A 701 3.67 -6.46 44.76
N ASN A 702 2.94 -5.42 45.14
CA ASN A 702 1.48 -5.45 45.23
C ASN A 702 0.77 -5.72 43.89
N ILE A 703 1.42 -5.46 42.75
CA ILE A 703 0.85 -5.78 41.42
C ILE A 703 0.79 -7.29 41.13
N PHE A 704 1.54 -8.08 41.91
CA PHE A 704 1.67 -9.53 41.78
C PHE A 704 0.80 -10.31 42.77
N LEU A 705 0.24 -9.63 43.77
CA LEU A 705 -0.49 -10.24 44.88
C LEU A 705 -2.02 -10.22 44.66
N GLY A 706 -2.68 -11.24 45.19
CA GLY A 706 -4.14 -11.36 45.28
C GLY A 706 -4.85 -11.44 43.94
N ASN A 707 -6.09 -10.96 43.93
CA ASN A 707 -6.94 -10.93 42.75
C ASN A 707 -6.38 -9.92 41.75
N LYS A 708 -6.18 -10.37 40.51
CA LYS A 708 -5.74 -9.51 39.42
C LYS A 708 -6.37 -9.90 38.10
N VAL A 709 -6.59 -8.87 37.28
CA VAL A 709 -6.81 -9.03 35.85
C VAL A 709 -5.49 -8.76 35.14
N LEU A 710 -5.11 -9.68 34.27
CA LEU A 710 -3.91 -9.64 33.46
C LEU A 710 -4.27 -9.28 32.02
N PHE A 711 -3.40 -8.52 31.39
CA PHE A 711 -3.54 -8.09 30.01
C PHE A 711 -2.20 -8.22 29.29
N LYS A 712 -2.14 -8.94 28.17
CA LYS A 712 -0.91 -8.95 27.36
C LYS A 712 -0.82 -7.71 26.51
N GLU A 713 0.37 -7.11 26.48
CA GLU A 713 0.67 -5.93 25.69
C GLU A 713 0.36 -6.15 24.21
N GLN A 714 0.65 -7.34 23.65
CA GLN A 714 0.42 -7.65 22.24
C GLN A 714 -0.88 -8.42 22.03
N ALA A 715 -1.67 -8.00 21.05
CA ALA A 715 -2.85 -8.74 20.61
C ALA A 715 -2.46 -10.15 20.09
N LEU A 716 -3.19 -11.16 20.55
CA LEU A 716 -3.01 -12.56 20.16
C LEU A 716 -3.31 -12.73 18.68
N ASN A 717 -2.36 -13.28 17.93
CA ASN A 717 -2.47 -13.47 16.47
C ASN A 717 -2.86 -12.20 15.70
N GLU A 718 -2.56 -11.02 16.26
CA GLU A 718 -3.01 -9.70 15.78
C GLU A 718 -4.54 -9.49 15.75
N SER A 719 -5.36 -10.39 16.31
CA SER A 719 -6.83 -10.36 16.16
C SER A 719 -7.62 -10.07 17.44
N GLU A 720 -7.08 -10.32 18.63
CA GLU A 720 -7.81 -10.09 19.87
C GLU A 720 -6.87 -9.80 21.05
N PRO A 721 -7.30 -9.01 22.06
CA PRO A 721 -6.54 -8.85 23.29
C PRO A 721 -6.57 -10.13 24.12
N LEU A 722 -5.47 -10.44 24.81
CA LEU A 722 -5.45 -11.50 25.80
C LEU A 722 -5.72 -10.91 27.18
N ILE A 723 -6.86 -11.30 27.77
CA ILE A 723 -7.36 -10.86 29.07
C ILE A 723 -7.58 -12.09 29.94
N SER A 724 -7.02 -12.08 31.13
CA SER A 724 -7.06 -13.22 32.05
C SER A 724 -7.31 -12.80 33.48
N PHE A 725 -7.94 -13.67 34.26
CA PHE A 725 -8.07 -13.51 35.71
C PHE A 725 -7.14 -14.49 36.44
N SER A 726 -6.61 -14.08 37.59
CA SER A 726 -6.02 -14.99 38.56
C SER A 726 -6.10 -14.44 39.99
N SER A 727 -6.35 -15.32 40.95
CA SER A 727 -6.33 -15.02 42.39
C SER A 727 -5.01 -15.41 43.08
N GLU A 728 -4.06 -16.01 42.37
CA GLU A 728 -2.84 -16.58 42.94
C GLU A 728 -1.63 -15.63 42.93
N ASP A 729 -0.78 -15.63 43.94
CA ASP A 729 0.39 -14.75 43.98
C ASP A 729 1.51 -15.22 43.04
N PHE A 730 1.84 -14.41 42.02
CA PHE A 730 2.98 -14.67 41.14
C PHE A 730 3.48 -13.43 40.40
N VAL A 731 4.77 -13.46 40.08
CA VAL A 731 5.46 -12.49 39.25
C VAL A 731 5.31 -12.86 37.77
N PHE A 732 5.20 -11.87 36.91
CA PHE A 732 5.16 -12.05 35.45
C PHE A 732 6.15 -11.10 34.76
N ARG A 733 6.56 -11.45 33.54
CA ARG A 733 7.56 -10.70 32.77
C ARG A 733 6.95 -9.48 32.06
N LYS A 734 7.83 -8.56 31.64
CA LYS A 734 7.49 -7.48 30.70
C LYS A 734 6.78 -8.02 29.46
N GLY A 735 5.76 -7.30 29.00
CA GLY A 735 4.83 -7.75 27.96
C GLY A 735 3.46 -8.18 28.52
N VAL A 736 3.32 -8.20 29.85
CA VAL A 736 2.07 -8.40 30.58
C VAL A 736 1.87 -7.23 31.55
N PHE A 737 0.64 -6.75 31.62
CA PHE A 737 0.17 -5.75 32.57
C PHE A 737 -0.83 -6.37 33.54
N SER A 738 -0.92 -5.83 34.75
CA SER A 738 -1.95 -6.20 35.71
C SER A 738 -2.64 -4.98 36.31
N ILE A 739 -3.90 -5.19 36.69
CA ILE A 739 -4.58 -4.41 37.72
C ILE A 739 -4.91 -5.39 38.84
N SER A 740 -4.43 -5.13 40.06
CA SER A 740 -4.61 -5.99 41.23
C SER A 740 -5.29 -5.27 42.37
N SER A 741 -6.04 -6.03 43.19
CA SER A 741 -6.71 -5.52 44.37
C SER A 741 -6.99 -6.65 45.36
N LYS A 742 -7.03 -6.31 46.65
CA LYS A 742 -7.56 -7.22 47.67
C LYS A 742 -9.08 -7.40 47.56
N THR A 743 -9.77 -6.46 46.93
CA THR A 743 -11.22 -6.53 46.72
C THR A 743 -11.50 -7.31 45.43
N GLU A 744 -12.00 -8.54 45.56
CA GLU A 744 -12.27 -9.41 44.40
C GLU A 744 -13.30 -8.78 43.42
N ASN A 745 -14.40 -8.22 43.95
CA ASN A 745 -15.50 -7.72 43.13
C ASN A 745 -15.08 -6.64 42.12
N ILE A 746 -14.16 -5.74 42.48
CA ILE A 746 -13.69 -4.71 41.54
C ILE A 746 -12.87 -5.35 40.41
N ILE A 747 -12.06 -6.37 40.70
CA ILE A 747 -11.29 -7.08 39.67
C ILE A 747 -12.20 -7.89 38.76
N LEU A 748 -13.23 -8.55 39.31
CA LEU A 748 -14.22 -9.27 38.51
C LEU A 748 -15.06 -8.32 37.65
N LEU A 749 -15.40 -7.12 38.14
CA LEU A 749 -16.02 -6.07 37.33
C LEU A 749 -15.12 -5.68 36.15
N LEU A 750 -13.85 -5.36 36.41
CA LEU A 750 -12.90 -4.99 35.37
C LEU A 750 -12.68 -6.13 34.37
N TYR A 751 -12.62 -7.37 34.83
CA TYR A 751 -12.53 -8.55 33.98
C TYR A 751 -13.75 -8.65 33.05
N SER A 752 -14.97 -8.54 33.60
CA SER A 752 -16.21 -8.54 32.81
C SER A 752 -16.26 -7.41 31.79
N LEU A 753 -15.87 -6.20 32.18
CA LEU A 753 -15.81 -5.07 31.27
C LEU A 753 -14.81 -5.33 30.14
N LEU A 754 -13.56 -5.67 30.46
CA LEU A 754 -12.49 -5.86 29.47
C LEU A 754 -12.80 -7.01 28.51
N LYS A 755 -13.49 -8.07 28.97
CA LYS A 755 -13.93 -9.20 28.12
C LYS A 755 -15.10 -8.86 27.19
N SER A 756 -15.77 -7.72 27.36
CA SER A 756 -16.92 -7.35 26.53
C SER A 756 -16.55 -6.90 25.12
N ASP A 757 -17.50 -7.03 24.19
CA ASP A 757 -17.35 -6.60 22.80
C ASP A 757 -17.17 -5.08 22.72
N LEU A 758 -17.86 -4.31 23.58
CA LEU A 758 -17.70 -2.85 23.67
C LEU A 758 -16.26 -2.46 24.01
N SER A 759 -15.62 -3.14 24.96
CA SER A 759 -14.20 -2.89 25.30
C SER A 759 -13.26 -3.25 24.15
N GLN A 760 -13.49 -4.38 23.48
CA GLN A 760 -12.67 -4.78 22.34
C GLN A 760 -12.81 -3.81 21.16
N TYR A 761 -14.03 -3.39 20.87
CA TYR A 761 -14.35 -2.34 19.90
C TYR A 761 -13.60 -1.04 20.21
N PHE A 762 -13.76 -0.55 21.44
CA PHE A 762 -13.10 0.67 21.91
C PHE A 762 -11.58 0.57 21.74
N LEU A 763 -10.97 -0.48 22.29
CA LEU A 763 -9.52 -0.68 22.21
C LEU A 763 -9.03 -0.79 20.77
N PHE A 764 -9.75 -1.50 19.90
CA PHE A 764 -9.36 -1.59 18.50
C PHE A 764 -9.38 -0.22 17.83
N LEU A 765 -10.40 0.62 18.06
CA LEU A 765 -10.52 1.93 17.43
C LEU A 765 -9.65 3.03 18.05
N ILE A 766 -9.12 2.85 19.26
CA ILE A 766 -8.26 3.86 19.90
C ILE A 766 -6.77 3.49 19.96
N SER A 767 -6.43 2.21 19.85
CA SER A 767 -5.03 1.77 20.02
C SER A 767 -4.20 2.14 18.79
N GLY A 768 -3.05 2.77 19.01
CA GLY A 768 -2.21 3.27 17.93
C GLY A 768 -1.47 2.18 17.16
N ALA A 769 -1.20 1.03 17.78
CA ALA A 769 -0.39 -0.01 17.14
C ALA A 769 -1.22 -1.18 16.57
N TRP A 770 -2.33 -1.56 17.22
CA TRP A 770 -3.16 -2.66 16.75
C TRP A 770 -3.77 -2.34 15.38
N GLY A 771 -3.55 -3.20 14.38
CA GLY A 771 -3.98 -3.00 12.99
C GLY A 771 -3.06 -2.13 12.13
N VAL A 772 -2.21 -1.32 12.75
CA VAL A 772 -1.33 -0.36 12.06
C VAL A 772 0.13 -0.80 12.06
N ALA A 773 0.69 -1.04 13.25
CA ALA A 773 2.11 -1.28 13.41
C ALA A 773 2.51 -2.74 13.14
N THR A 774 3.82 -2.98 13.02
CA THR A 774 4.38 -4.33 12.89
C THR A 774 4.17 -5.19 14.13
N ARG A 775 4.03 -4.55 15.31
CA ARG A 775 3.65 -5.20 16.57
C ARG A 775 2.34 -4.57 17.06
N PRO A 776 1.23 -5.33 17.12
CA PRO A 776 -0.09 -4.82 17.54
C PRO A 776 -0.15 -4.69 19.07
N ALA A 777 0.68 -3.79 19.61
CA ALA A 777 0.75 -3.51 21.04
C ALA A 777 -0.34 -2.53 21.47
N ILE A 778 -0.90 -2.75 22.65
CA ILE A 778 -1.85 -1.87 23.33
C ILE A 778 -1.14 -1.33 24.56
N ARG A 779 -1.03 -0.01 24.65
CA ARG A 779 -0.33 0.68 25.73
C ARG A 779 -1.18 0.71 26.97
N PHE A 780 -0.54 0.46 28.11
CA PHE A 780 -1.26 0.33 29.36
C PHE A 780 -1.88 1.66 29.81
N ASP A 781 -1.05 2.70 30.00
CA ASP A 781 -1.51 3.96 30.57
C ASP A 781 -2.28 4.82 29.57
N GLU A 782 -1.79 4.93 28.34
CA GLU A 782 -2.38 5.83 27.36
C GLU A 782 -3.57 5.25 26.59
N GLU A 783 -3.81 3.94 26.65
CA GLU A 783 -4.86 3.26 25.86
C GLU A 783 -5.74 2.36 26.74
N LEU A 784 -5.21 1.30 27.36
CA LEU A 784 -6.03 0.33 28.12
C LEU A 784 -6.76 1.01 29.30
N LEU A 785 -6.04 1.80 30.11
CA LEU A 785 -6.63 2.48 31.26
C LEU A 785 -7.59 3.61 30.87
N ARG A 786 -7.65 4.00 29.60
CA ARG A 786 -8.64 4.96 29.09
C ARG A 786 -9.99 4.32 28.79
N MET A 787 -10.12 2.99 28.90
CA MET A 787 -11.41 2.33 28.76
C MET A 787 -12.44 2.99 29.70
N PRO A 788 -13.58 3.49 29.17
CA PRO A 788 -14.63 4.08 29.97
C PRO A 788 -15.14 3.15 31.06
N LEU A 789 -15.44 3.71 32.23
CA LEU A 789 -15.91 2.97 33.39
C LEU A 789 -17.10 3.70 34.01
N LEU A 790 -18.24 3.02 34.05
CA LEU A 790 -19.45 3.48 34.73
C LEU A 790 -19.41 3.20 36.24
N ASP A 791 -20.20 3.99 36.96
CA ASP A 791 -20.61 3.67 38.32
C ASP A 791 -21.86 2.77 38.24
N PHE A 792 -21.64 1.47 38.36
CA PHE A 792 -22.72 0.47 38.26
C PHE A 792 -23.55 0.42 39.53
N ASP A 793 -24.86 0.33 39.36
CA ASP A 793 -25.77 -0.01 40.45
C ASP A 793 -25.42 -1.37 41.06
N LYS A 794 -25.65 -1.51 42.37
CA LYS A 794 -25.30 -2.73 43.12
C LYS A 794 -25.85 -4.01 42.49
N SER A 795 -27.10 -3.98 42.02
CA SER A 795 -27.75 -5.15 41.38
C SER A 795 -27.10 -5.53 40.05
N VAL A 796 -26.65 -4.55 39.27
CA VAL A 796 -25.95 -4.78 37.98
C VAL A 796 -24.53 -5.28 38.25
N LEU A 797 -23.84 -4.70 39.23
CA LEU A 797 -22.53 -5.14 39.67
C LEU A 797 -22.55 -6.62 40.08
N GLU A 798 -23.54 -7.04 40.88
CA GLU A 798 -23.70 -8.44 41.28
C GLU A 798 -23.90 -9.37 40.08
N LYS A 799 -24.69 -8.96 39.07
CA LYS A 799 -24.87 -9.74 37.83
C LYS A 799 -23.56 -9.88 37.05
N LEU A 800 -22.79 -8.80 36.89
CA LEU A 800 -21.50 -8.81 36.19
C LEU A 800 -20.49 -9.70 36.92
N VAL A 801 -20.35 -9.53 38.22
CA VAL A 801 -19.45 -10.33 39.07
C VAL A 801 -19.78 -11.82 39.00
N ASN A 802 -21.06 -12.19 39.10
CA ASN A 802 -21.47 -13.59 39.00
C ASN A 802 -21.20 -14.17 37.61
N ASN A 803 -21.44 -13.39 36.55
CA ASN A 803 -21.14 -13.84 35.19
C ASN A 803 -19.63 -13.98 34.93
N ALA A 804 -18.82 -13.07 35.47
CA ALA A 804 -17.35 -13.17 35.44
C ALA A 804 -16.87 -14.49 36.06
N LYS A 805 -17.41 -14.86 37.22
CA LYS A 805 -17.08 -16.14 37.88
C LYS A 805 -17.40 -17.34 36.99
N SER A 806 -18.57 -17.37 36.33
CA SER A 806 -18.92 -18.43 35.39
C SER A 806 -18.00 -18.49 34.17
N ILE A 807 -17.58 -17.34 33.62
CA ILE A 807 -16.61 -17.30 32.52
C ILE A 807 -15.26 -17.86 32.99
N ILE A 808 -14.79 -17.44 34.17
CA ILE A 808 -13.53 -17.89 34.76
C ILE A 808 -13.56 -19.41 35.00
N GLU A 809 -14.64 -19.93 35.58
CA GLU A 809 -14.82 -21.36 35.84
C GLU A 809 -14.78 -22.21 34.57
N TYR A 810 -15.39 -21.72 33.48
CA TYR A 810 -15.33 -22.37 32.18
C TYR A 810 -13.87 -22.51 31.68
N TYR A 811 -13.09 -21.43 31.73
CA TYR A 811 -11.68 -21.47 31.33
C TYR A 811 -10.83 -22.31 32.30
N ALA A 812 -11.02 -22.15 33.61
CA ALA A 812 -10.32 -22.92 34.63
C ALA A 812 -10.52 -24.43 34.44
N THR A 813 -11.76 -24.86 34.22
CA THR A 813 -12.10 -26.27 33.96
C THR A 813 -11.42 -26.81 32.70
N PHE A 814 -11.31 -25.99 31.65
CA PHE A 814 -10.58 -26.37 30.43
C PHE A 814 -9.09 -26.54 30.69
N TYR A 815 -8.45 -25.58 31.37
CA TYR A 815 -7.01 -25.63 31.64
C TYR A 815 -6.63 -26.65 32.74
N ASP A 816 -7.58 -27.06 33.56
CA ASP A 816 -7.34 -28.07 34.59
C ASP A 816 -7.33 -29.51 34.04
N LYS A 817 -8.00 -29.75 32.93
CA LYS A 817 -8.01 -31.03 32.22
C LYS A 817 -6.90 -31.03 31.15
N PHE A 818 -6.35 -32.21 30.84
CA PHE A 818 -5.46 -32.35 29.69
C PHE A 818 -6.28 -32.27 28.40
N ASN A 819 -6.43 -31.05 27.88
CA ASN A 819 -7.13 -30.78 26.62
C ASN A 819 -6.09 -30.39 25.55
N LEU A 820 -6.23 -30.94 24.35
CA LEU A 820 -5.46 -30.51 23.19
C LEU A 820 -6.07 -29.22 22.62
N GLY A 821 -5.21 -28.24 22.30
CA GLY A 821 -5.62 -26.98 21.68
C GLY A 821 -6.01 -25.87 22.65
N LYS A 822 -6.72 -24.87 22.15
CA LYS A 822 -7.17 -23.69 22.92
C LYS A 822 -8.64 -23.87 23.34
N PRO A 823 -9.06 -23.26 24.48
CA PRO A 823 -10.47 -23.27 24.87
C PRO A 823 -11.34 -22.65 23.77
N SER A 824 -12.48 -23.28 23.48
CA SER A 824 -13.48 -22.67 22.61
C SER A 824 -14.11 -21.45 23.29
N VAL A 825 -14.72 -20.57 22.50
CA VAL A 825 -15.39 -19.39 23.04
C VAL A 825 -16.76 -19.81 23.56
N ASN A 826 -17.07 -19.55 24.83
CA ASN A 826 -18.40 -19.76 25.37
C ASN A 826 -19.31 -18.57 24.99
N HIS A 827 -19.94 -18.66 23.81
CA HIS A 827 -20.78 -17.59 23.26
C HIS A 827 -21.95 -17.22 24.17
N PHE A 828 -22.56 -18.16 24.89
CA PHE A 828 -23.68 -17.88 25.78
C PHE A 828 -23.27 -16.96 26.94
N LEU A 829 -22.17 -17.28 27.64
CA LEU A 829 -21.70 -16.47 28.77
C LEU A 829 -21.22 -15.08 28.33
N LEU A 830 -20.59 -14.98 27.16
CA LEU A 830 -20.16 -13.70 26.60
C LEU A 830 -21.35 -12.86 26.12
N GLN A 831 -22.34 -13.45 25.45
CA GLN A 831 -23.55 -12.74 25.02
C GLN A 831 -24.30 -12.18 26.23
N LYS A 832 -24.43 -12.95 27.31
CA LYS A 832 -25.01 -12.47 28.57
C LYS A 832 -24.21 -11.31 29.17
N ASN A 833 -22.86 -11.39 29.16
CA ASN A 833 -22.00 -10.30 29.61
C ASN A 833 -22.22 -9.03 28.77
N ASN A 834 -22.20 -9.18 27.45
CA ASN A 834 -22.34 -8.10 26.48
C ASN A 834 -23.70 -7.44 26.57
N GLN A 835 -24.78 -8.20 26.81
CA GLN A 835 -26.10 -7.62 27.03
C GLN A 835 -26.13 -6.71 28.26
N ILE A 836 -25.63 -7.18 29.41
CA ILE A 836 -25.60 -6.37 30.65
C ILE A 836 -24.77 -5.10 30.45
N ILE A 837 -23.62 -5.21 29.78
CA ILE A 837 -22.75 -4.05 29.47
C ILE A 837 -23.46 -3.10 28.51
N ASN A 838 -23.99 -3.57 27.39
CA ASN A 838 -24.66 -2.73 26.40
C ASN A 838 -25.84 -1.98 27.02
N ASP A 839 -26.67 -2.65 27.82
CA ASP A 839 -27.79 -2.02 28.52
C ASP A 839 -27.31 -0.95 29.50
N SER A 840 -26.22 -1.21 30.24
CA SER A 840 -25.65 -0.25 31.20
C SER A 840 -25.05 0.99 30.54
N TYR A 841 -24.44 0.82 29.36
CA TYR A 841 -23.84 1.91 28.58
C TYR A 841 -24.85 2.61 27.65
N GLY A 842 -26.10 2.14 27.60
CA GLY A 842 -27.12 2.70 26.71
C GLY A 842 -26.81 2.50 25.23
N VAL A 843 -26.13 1.40 24.89
CA VAL A 843 -25.71 1.10 23.51
C VAL A 843 -26.93 0.79 22.65
N LYS A 844 -27.16 1.63 21.64
CA LYS A 844 -28.30 1.54 20.72
C LYS A 844 -28.10 0.40 19.71
N ASP A 845 -29.16 0.05 19.00
CA ASP A 845 -29.12 -1.08 18.06
C ASP A 845 -28.15 -0.85 16.89
N TYR A 846 -28.13 0.34 16.27
CA TYR A 846 -27.13 0.63 15.23
C TYR A 846 -25.70 0.63 15.80
N GLU A 847 -25.49 1.00 17.07
CA GLU A 847 -24.17 0.99 17.72
C GLU A 847 -23.69 -0.44 17.99
N LYS A 848 -24.61 -1.38 18.28
CA LYS A 848 -24.29 -2.81 18.33
C LYS A 848 -23.83 -3.31 16.97
N ASP A 849 -24.45 -2.85 15.88
CA ASP A 849 -24.03 -3.19 14.52
C ASP A 849 -22.62 -2.61 14.21
N LEU A 850 -22.28 -1.42 14.70
CA LEU A 850 -20.92 -0.84 14.57
C LEU A 850 -19.88 -1.67 15.34
N ILE A 851 -20.20 -2.06 16.58
CA ILE A 851 -19.36 -2.95 17.40
C ILE A 851 -19.10 -4.25 16.65
N ASP A 852 -20.17 -4.87 16.14
CA ASP A 852 -20.12 -6.11 15.39
C ASP A 852 -19.26 -5.97 14.13
N TYR A 853 -19.44 -4.90 13.36
CA TYR A 853 -18.64 -4.64 12.15
C TYR A 853 -17.15 -4.48 12.46
N ALA A 854 -16.80 -3.72 13.50
CA ALA A 854 -15.39 -3.54 13.86
C ALA A 854 -14.72 -4.87 14.24
N LEU A 855 -15.45 -5.72 14.97
CA LEU A 855 -14.95 -7.01 15.46
C LEU A 855 -15.03 -8.13 14.42
N ASN A 856 -15.98 -8.13 13.50
CA ASN A 856 -16.11 -9.23 12.53
C ASN A 856 -15.64 -8.85 11.13
N VAL A 857 -15.36 -7.57 10.86
CA VAL A 857 -14.88 -7.07 9.57
C VAL A 857 -13.61 -6.23 9.75
N SER A 858 -13.68 -5.03 10.35
CA SER A 858 -12.58 -4.05 10.32
C SER A 858 -11.26 -4.59 10.90
N ARG A 859 -11.32 -5.36 12.00
CA ARG A 859 -10.12 -5.93 12.64
C ARG A 859 -9.39 -6.97 11.78
N TYR A 860 -9.99 -7.48 10.71
CA TYR A 860 -9.38 -8.48 9.83
C TYR A 860 -8.86 -7.88 8.52
N GLN A 861 -9.24 -6.65 8.16
CA GLN A 861 -8.93 -6.04 6.86
C GLN A 861 -7.41 -5.82 6.58
N PHE A 862 -6.56 -5.89 7.60
CA PHE A 862 -5.09 -5.82 7.45
C PHE A 862 -4.40 -7.20 7.51
N GLN A 863 -5.17 -8.27 7.70
CA GLN A 863 -4.67 -9.63 7.90
C GLN A 863 -4.96 -10.50 6.67
N GLN A 864 -3.95 -10.72 5.82
CA GLN A 864 -4.09 -11.53 4.61
C GLN A 864 -4.66 -12.94 4.88
N SER A 865 -4.22 -13.60 5.94
CA SER A 865 -4.68 -14.96 6.28
C SER A 865 -6.14 -15.02 6.76
N LYS A 866 -6.77 -13.87 7.01
CA LYS A 866 -8.14 -13.76 7.55
C LYS A 866 -9.11 -13.11 6.57
N GLN A 867 -8.72 -12.90 5.31
CA GLN A 867 -9.58 -12.24 4.32
C GLN A 867 -10.85 -13.03 4.01
N HIS A 868 -10.81 -14.35 4.12
CA HIS A 868 -12.02 -15.19 4.01
C HIS A 868 -13.08 -14.84 5.07
N LEU A 869 -12.71 -14.26 6.22
CA LEU A 869 -13.67 -13.76 7.23
C LEU A 869 -14.35 -12.45 6.82
N VAL A 870 -13.70 -11.69 5.93
CA VAL A 870 -14.15 -10.37 5.46
C VAL A 870 -14.97 -10.50 4.18
N THR A 871 -14.55 -11.34 3.24
CA THR A 871 -15.16 -11.43 1.90
C THR A 871 -16.16 -12.58 1.76
N ASN A 872 -15.92 -13.74 2.38
CA ASN A 872 -16.71 -14.93 2.07
C ASN A 872 -17.91 -15.04 3.00
N PHE A 873 -19.07 -15.35 2.40
CA PHE A 873 -20.22 -15.89 3.13
C PHE A 873 -19.93 -17.33 3.62
N ASN A 874 -20.58 -17.74 4.70
CA ASN A 874 -20.47 -19.08 5.26
C ASN A 874 -21.78 -19.49 5.94
N ASP A 875 -22.38 -20.57 5.47
CA ASP A 875 -23.68 -21.03 5.98
C ASP A 875 -23.66 -21.54 7.43
N SER A 876 -22.46 -21.82 7.96
CA SER A 876 -22.29 -22.42 9.29
C SER A 876 -22.09 -21.39 10.41
N ASP A 877 -22.02 -20.10 10.10
CA ASP A 877 -21.81 -19.05 11.10
C ASP A 877 -22.62 -17.77 10.81
N HIS A 878 -22.31 -16.68 11.52
CA HIS A 878 -22.98 -15.38 11.41
C HIS A 878 -22.93 -14.76 10.00
N ARG A 879 -22.10 -15.30 9.10
CA ARG A 879 -21.96 -14.90 7.70
C ARG A 879 -22.86 -15.71 6.76
N ASN A 880 -23.90 -16.38 7.27
CA ASN A 880 -24.90 -17.03 6.43
C ASN A 880 -25.51 -15.99 5.47
N GLN A 881 -25.38 -16.23 4.16
CA GLN A 881 -25.69 -15.20 3.15
C GLN A 881 -27.14 -14.73 3.25
N LYS A 882 -28.09 -15.66 3.33
CA LYS A 882 -29.52 -15.32 3.46
C LYS A 882 -29.79 -14.47 4.69
N GLN A 883 -29.31 -14.88 5.86
CA GLN A 883 -29.51 -14.14 7.11
C GLN A 883 -28.90 -12.73 7.08
N VAL A 884 -27.69 -12.59 6.50
CA VAL A 884 -27.01 -11.30 6.36
C VAL A 884 -27.83 -10.36 5.48
N LEU A 885 -28.27 -10.84 4.31
CA LEU A 885 -29.04 -10.05 3.34
C LEU A 885 -30.42 -9.66 3.88
N GLU A 886 -31.11 -10.57 4.56
CA GLU A 886 -32.41 -10.25 5.19
C GLU A 886 -32.25 -9.22 6.32
N LYS A 887 -31.20 -9.35 7.16
CA LYS A 887 -30.90 -8.37 8.21
C LYS A 887 -30.51 -6.99 7.67
N TYR A 888 -29.84 -6.96 6.52
CA TYR A 888 -29.51 -5.72 5.82
C TYR A 888 -30.79 -5.06 5.28
N ALA A 889 -31.65 -5.81 4.59
CA ALA A 889 -32.92 -5.32 4.06
C ALA A 889 -33.89 -4.85 5.16
N ASP A 890 -33.89 -5.51 6.32
CA ASP A 890 -34.69 -5.12 7.50
C ASP A 890 -34.40 -3.69 7.98
N VAL A 891 -33.15 -3.22 7.85
CA VAL A 891 -32.82 -1.82 8.20
C VAL A 891 -33.55 -0.85 7.28
N TYR A 892 -33.53 -1.10 5.97
CA TYR A 892 -34.27 -0.28 5.00
C TYR A 892 -35.77 -0.29 5.26
N ILE A 893 -36.36 -1.48 5.44
CA ILE A 893 -37.80 -1.62 5.67
C ILE A 893 -38.22 -0.79 6.88
N LYS A 894 -37.52 -0.94 8.02
CA LYS A 894 -37.83 -0.18 9.24
C LYS A 894 -37.71 1.33 9.03
N GLU A 895 -36.58 1.75 8.46
CA GLU A 895 -36.26 3.16 8.32
C GLU A 895 -37.15 3.92 7.32
N PHE A 896 -37.68 3.22 6.31
CA PHE A 896 -38.59 3.81 5.31
C PHE A 896 -40.07 3.65 5.67
N GLU A 897 -40.49 2.59 6.36
CA GLU A 897 -41.87 2.49 6.88
C GLU A 897 -42.15 3.51 7.99
N GLU A 898 -41.12 4.04 8.66
CA GLU A 898 -41.26 5.20 9.55
C GLU A 898 -41.54 6.52 8.80
N ILE A 899 -41.15 6.61 7.53
CA ILE A 899 -41.33 7.80 6.68
C ILE A 899 -42.65 7.71 5.91
N TYR A 900 -42.91 6.58 5.27
CA TYR A 900 -44.10 6.33 4.46
C TYR A 900 -45.14 5.54 5.26
N TYR A 901 -46.09 6.24 5.89
CA TYR A 901 -47.04 5.65 6.83
C TYR A 901 -48.24 4.92 6.18
N ASP A 902 -48.51 5.19 4.90
CA ASP A 902 -49.59 4.63 4.09
C ASP A 902 -49.10 3.73 2.94
N GLU A 903 -47.79 3.65 2.73
CA GLU A 903 -47.15 2.78 1.76
C GLU A 903 -46.36 1.66 2.46
N PHE A 904 -45.96 0.64 1.70
CA PHE A 904 -45.19 -0.49 2.18
C PHE A 904 -43.93 -0.68 1.33
N VAL A 905 -42.86 -1.14 1.96
CA VAL A 905 -41.61 -1.48 1.27
C VAL A 905 -41.55 -2.99 1.01
N LYS A 906 -41.43 -3.38 -0.26
CA LYS A 906 -41.12 -4.75 -0.69
C LYS A 906 -39.69 -4.80 -1.22
N VAL A 907 -38.93 -5.81 -0.83
CA VAL A 907 -37.55 -6.00 -1.26
C VAL A 907 -37.43 -7.25 -2.14
N GLU A 908 -36.81 -7.10 -3.31
CA GLU A 908 -36.40 -8.21 -4.18
C GLU A 908 -34.88 -8.35 -4.10
N ILE A 909 -34.40 -9.55 -3.74
CA ILE A 909 -32.97 -9.83 -3.58
C ILE A 909 -32.52 -10.79 -4.69
N PHE A 910 -31.57 -10.35 -5.50
CA PHE A 910 -30.96 -11.11 -6.59
C PHE A 910 -29.53 -11.50 -6.21
N THR A 911 -29.27 -12.79 -5.99
CA THR A 911 -27.95 -13.31 -5.63
C THR A 911 -27.26 -13.90 -6.87
N MET A 912 -26.39 -13.12 -7.51
CA MET A 912 -25.59 -13.59 -8.66
C MET A 912 -24.22 -14.09 -8.18
N ARG A 913 -23.46 -14.76 -9.06
CA ARG A 913 -22.12 -15.26 -8.73
C ARG A 913 -21.21 -14.12 -8.27
N HIS A 914 -21.14 -13.04 -9.04
CA HIS A 914 -20.16 -11.97 -8.85
C HIS A 914 -20.70 -10.70 -8.16
N PHE A 915 -22.01 -10.52 -8.09
CA PHE A 915 -22.67 -9.40 -7.39
C PHE A 915 -24.00 -9.82 -6.77
N ILE A 916 -24.51 -8.99 -5.88
CA ILE A 916 -25.87 -9.08 -5.35
C ILE A 916 -26.57 -7.76 -5.66
N ALA A 917 -27.85 -7.82 -6.02
CA ALA A 917 -28.68 -6.63 -6.18
C ALA A 917 -29.91 -6.71 -5.27
N MET A 918 -30.29 -5.59 -4.67
CA MET A 918 -31.56 -5.43 -3.96
C MET A 918 -32.36 -4.32 -4.62
N ASN A 919 -33.62 -4.61 -4.98
CA ASN A 919 -34.59 -3.63 -5.42
C ASN A 919 -35.60 -3.38 -4.29
N PHE A 920 -35.76 -2.13 -3.88
CA PHE A 920 -36.67 -1.68 -2.84
C PHE A 920 -37.86 -0.98 -3.50
N ILE A 921 -38.98 -1.69 -3.58
CA ILE A 921 -40.21 -1.26 -4.26
C ILE A 921 -41.15 -0.63 -3.22
N ILE A 922 -41.61 0.58 -3.49
CA ILE A 922 -42.60 1.30 -2.68
C ILE A 922 -43.98 0.98 -3.25
N THR A 923 -44.94 0.59 -2.41
CA THR A 923 -46.29 0.21 -2.86
C THR A 923 -47.37 0.45 -1.83
N ASP A 924 -48.53 0.95 -2.28
CA ASP A 924 -49.73 1.14 -1.45
C ASP A 924 -50.37 -0.18 -0.99
N LYS A 925 -49.98 -1.32 -1.59
CA LYS A 925 -50.56 -2.64 -1.30
C LYS A 925 -49.64 -3.43 -0.39
N LYS A 926 -50.13 -3.77 0.81
CA LYS A 926 -49.41 -4.60 1.77
C LYS A 926 -48.92 -5.91 1.12
N PRO A 927 -47.60 -6.12 0.99
CA PRO A 927 -47.07 -7.31 0.34
C PRO A 927 -47.29 -8.55 1.21
N LYS A 928 -47.49 -9.71 0.56
CA LYS A 928 -47.61 -11.01 1.26
C LYS A 928 -46.31 -11.40 1.97
N GLU A 929 -45.18 -11.18 1.29
CA GLU A 929 -43.82 -11.34 1.81
C GLU A 929 -43.08 -10.03 1.57
N LYS A 930 -42.50 -9.45 2.63
CA LYS A 930 -41.73 -8.20 2.52
C LYS A 930 -40.40 -8.39 1.79
N ILE A 931 -39.81 -9.58 1.86
CA ILE A 931 -38.54 -9.92 1.21
C ILE A 931 -38.78 -11.14 0.32
N SER A 932 -38.31 -11.08 -0.92
CA SER A 932 -38.46 -12.16 -1.91
C SER A 932 -37.16 -12.39 -2.70
N TYR A 933 -36.96 -13.62 -3.17
CA TYR A 933 -35.80 -14.04 -3.97
C TYR A 933 -36.26 -14.51 -5.35
N PRO A 934 -36.31 -13.62 -6.36
CA PRO A 934 -36.71 -14.00 -7.71
C PRO A 934 -35.74 -15.03 -8.33
N LYS A 935 -36.25 -15.98 -9.12
CA LYS A 935 -35.43 -16.93 -9.87
C LYS A 935 -34.88 -16.26 -11.13
N ASN A 936 -33.56 -16.08 -11.20
CA ASN A 936 -32.86 -15.60 -12.39
C ASN A 936 -31.55 -16.38 -12.58
N THR A 937 -31.09 -16.47 -13.83
CA THR A 937 -29.84 -17.17 -14.19
C THR A 937 -28.84 -16.30 -14.94
N ASP A 938 -29.23 -15.10 -15.36
CA ASP A 938 -28.43 -14.24 -16.23
C ASP A 938 -28.26 -12.84 -15.62
N GLU A 939 -27.01 -12.33 -15.60
CA GLU A 939 -26.70 -11.02 -15.04
C GLU A 939 -27.33 -9.86 -15.81
N LYS A 940 -27.43 -9.96 -17.14
CA LYS A 940 -27.97 -8.89 -17.99
C LYS A 940 -29.46 -8.73 -17.76
N ASP A 941 -30.20 -9.83 -17.69
CA ASP A 941 -31.64 -9.83 -17.37
C ASP A 941 -31.92 -9.15 -16.02
N VAL A 942 -31.07 -9.36 -15.02
CA VAL A 942 -31.19 -8.72 -13.70
C VAL A 942 -30.98 -7.22 -13.79
N LEU A 943 -29.94 -6.76 -14.50
CA LEU A 943 -29.65 -5.33 -14.66
C LEU A 943 -30.76 -4.60 -15.42
N GLU A 944 -31.23 -5.18 -16.53
CA GLU A 944 -32.34 -4.63 -17.31
C GLU A 944 -33.64 -4.54 -16.50
N LYS A 945 -33.90 -5.53 -15.63
CA LYS A 945 -35.06 -5.51 -14.73
C LYS A 945 -34.95 -4.41 -13.66
N LEU A 946 -33.76 -4.08 -13.20
CA LEU A 946 -33.55 -3.01 -12.20
C LEU A 946 -33.73 -1.63 -12.82
N ALA A 947 -33.15 -1.41 -14.00
CA ALA A 947 -33.32 -0.19 -14.77
C ALA A 947 -32.98 -0.45 -16.25
N ASN A 948 -33.80 0.10 -17.15
CA ASN A 948 -33.61 -0.05 -18.61
C ASN A 948 -32.26 0.50 -19.12
N ASN A 949 -31.60 1.34 -18.32
CA ASN A 949 -30.35 2.00 -18.68
C ASN A 949 -29.13 1.38 -17.97
N LEU A 950 -29.30 0.35 -17.14
CA LEU A 950 -28.19 -0.36 -16.50
C LEU A 950 -27.66 -1.43 -17.46
N THR A 951 -26.38 -1.32 -17.81
CA THR A 951 -25.66 -2.34 -18.57
C THR A 951 -24.38 -2.73 -17.83
N ILE A 952 -23.79 -3.86 -18.19
CA ILE A 952 -22.53 -4.33 -17.60
C ILE A 952 -21.46 -3.26 -17.74
N GLU A 953 -21.31 -2.68 -18.93
CA GLU A 953 -20.30 -1.66 -19.23
C GLU A 953 -20.41 -0.45 -18.30
N ARG A 954 -21.64 -0.01 -17.97
CA ARG A 954 -21.87 1.14 -17.10
C ARG A 954 -21.49 0.89 -15.65
N ILE A 955 -21.70 -0.34 -15.18
CA ILE A 955 -21.41 -0.71 -13.78
C ILE A 955 -19.96 -1.13 -13.56
N THR A 956 -19.15 -1.13 -14.61
CA THR A 956 -17.73 -1.50 -14.57
C THR A 956 -16.86 -0.53 -15.36
N ASP A 957 -17.37 0.68 -15.63
CA ASP A 957 -16.69 1.69 -16.42
C ASP A 957 -15.27 1.93 -15.87
N THR A 958 -14.27 1.68 -16.70
CA THR A 958 -12.86 1.80 -16.32
C THR A 958 -12.36 3.23 -16.47
N SER A 959 -13.06 4.07 -17.25
CA SER A 959 -12.77 5.50 -17.41
C SER A 959 -13.30 6.33 -16.24
N ASP A 960 -14.35 5.84 -15.59
CA ASP A 960 -14.95 6.47 -14.41
C ASP A 960 -14.94 5.51 -13.22
N PRO A 961 -13.89 5.52 -12.37
CA PRO A 961 -13.83 4.72 -11.15
C PRO A 961 -14.99 4.94 -10.19
N SER A 962 -15.75 6.06 -10.32
CA SER A 962 -16.96 6.32 -9.53
C SER A 962 -18.18 5.50 -9.95
N LYS A 963 -18.10 4.80 -11.09
CA LYS A 963 -19.14 3.92 -11.61
C LYS A 963 -18.75 2.44 -11.61
N ASN A 964 -17.50 2.12 -11.28
CA ASN A 964 -17.02 0.74 -11.25
C ASN A 964 -17.41 0.03 -9.94
N LEU A 965 -18.25 -1.00 -10.03
CA LEU A 965 -18.77 -1.78 -8.90
C LEU A 965 -17.68 -2.37 -8.00
N TYR A 966 -16.57 -2.83 -8.56
CA TYR A 966 -15.50 -3.48 -7.78
C TYR A 966 -14.54 -2.48 -7.14
N ILE A 967 -14.55 -1.22 -7.59
CA ILE A 967 -13.85 -0.09 -6.98
C ILE A 967 -14.76 0.61 -5.96
N GLN A 968 -15.96 1.06 -6.36
CA GLN A 968 -16.91 1.74 -5.46
C GLN A 968 -17.45 0.82 -4.37
N LYS A 969 -17.59 -0.47 -4.65
CA LYS A 969 -18.28 -1.48 -3.81
C LYS A 969 -19.78 -1.30 -3.68
N ASP A 970 -20.35 -0.27 -4.29
CA ASP A 970 -21.79 -0.13 -4.46
C ASP A 970 -22.16 0.68 -5.71
N ILE A 971 -23.35 0.42 -6.24
CA ILE A 971 -24.02 1.22 -7.25
C ILE A 971 -25.46 1.39 -6.80
N LYS A 972 -25.92 2.64 -6.79
CA LYS A 972 -27.26 3.02 -6.30
C LYS A 972 -28.01 3.72 -7.41
N GLY A 973 -29.32 3.52 -7.47
CA GLY A 973 -30.18 4.22 -8.42
C GLY A 973 -31.63 4.28 -7.97
N PHE A 974 -32.40 5.10 -8.68
CA PHE A 974 -33.79 5.41 -8.41
C PHE A 974 -34.61 5.22 -9.69
N GLU A 975 -35.76 4.59 -9.54
CA GLU A 975 -36.82 4.46 -10.53
C GLU A 975 -38.10 5.13 -10.02
N SER A 976 -39.18 5.14 -10.80
CA SER A 976 -40.42 5.83 -10.44
C SER A 976 -41.08 5.34 -9.15
N ASP A 977 -41.00 4.04 -8.88
CA ASP A 977 -41.67 3.34 -7.78
C ASP A 977 -40.70 2.45 -6.98
N SER A 978 -39.40 2.53 -7.27
CA SER A 978 -38.40 1.76 -6.56
C SER A 978 -37.04 2.46 -6.53
N PHE A 979 -36.15 1.97 -5.68
CA PHE A 979 -34.74 2.29 -5.73
C PHE A 979 -33.94 1.02 -5.52
N TYR A 980 -32.72 0.97 -6.03
CA TYR A 980 -31.93 -0.26 -5.99
C TYR A 980 -30.50 -0.02 -5.53
N ILE A 981 -29.90 -1.08 -4.99
CA ILE A 981 -28.47 -1.12 -4.67
C ILE A 981 -27.86 -2.41 -5.19
N ILE A 982 -26.73 -2.28 -5.87
CA ILE A 982 -25.92 -3.39 -6.40
C ILE A 982 -24.57 -3.33 -5.68
N LYS A 983 -24.10 -4.44 -5.13
CA LYS A 983 -22.78 -4.55 -4.51
C LYS A 983 -22.12 -5.87 -4.86
N PRO A 984 -20.78 -5.97 -4.78
CA PRO A 984 -20.10 -7.26 -4.91
C PRO A 984 -20.67 -8.31 -3.96
N ASN A 985 -20.58 -9.58 -4.37
CA ASN A 985 -20.96 -10.73 -3.54
C ASN A 985 -19.90 -10.99 -2.45
N GLU A 986 -19.68 -10.00 -1.59
CA GLU A 986 -18.68 -10.00 -0.51
C GLU A 986 -19.35 -9.67 0.83
N TYR A 987 -19.12 -10.49 1.86
CA TYR A 987 -19.73 -10.35 3.19
C TYR A 987 -19.63 -8.93 3.77
N LYS A 988 -18.43 -8.32 3.75
CA LYS A 988 -18.20 -6.95 4.26
C LYS A 988 -19.13 -5.89 3.66
N CYS A 989 -19.57 -6.07 2.41
CA CYS A 989 -20.39 -5.09 1.69
C CYS A 989 -21.86 -5.15 2.11
N TRP A 990 -22.30 -6.30 2.63
CA TRP A 990 -23.69 -6.60 3.00
C TRP A 990 -23.91 -6.72 4.51
N HIS A 991 -22.87 -6.50 5.31
CA HIS A 991 -23.00 -6.47 6.77
C HIS A 991 -24.08 -5.47 7.20
N ARG A 992 -24.88 -5.78 8.23
CA ARG A 992 -26.00 -4.94 8.69
C ARG A 992 -25.59 -3.49 8.99
N ALA A 993 -24.42 -3.31 9.60
CA ALA A 993 -23.80 -1.99 9.80
C ALA A 993 -23.69 -1.13 8.53
N MET A 994 -23.45 -1.74 7.37
CA MET A 994 -23.36 -1.01 6.09
C MET A 994 -24.71 -0.42 5.68
N ALA A 995 -25.81 -1.13 5.96
CA ALA A 995 -27.15 -0.68 5.63
C ALA A 995 -27.47 0.70 6.24
N TRP A 996 -26.98 1.00 7.46
CA TRP A 996 -27.19 2.30 8.09
C TRP A 996 -26.58 3.46 7.30
N TYR A 997 -25.39 3.28 6.72
CA TYR A 997 -24.79 4.30 5.85
C TYR A 997 -25.57 4.44 4.55
N ASP A 998 -25.91 3.31 3.94
CA ASP A 998 -26.57 3.32 2.65
C ASP A 998 -27.98 3.91 2.74
N VAL A 999 -28.75 3.57 3.78
CA VAL A 999 -30.06 4.19 4.07
C VAL A 999 -29.90 5.69 4.27
N ALA A 1000 -28.89 6.15 5.01
CA ALA A 1000 -28.68 7.58 5.23
C ALA A 1000 -28.46 8.33 3.91
N GLU A 1001 -27.71 7.75 2.97
CA GLU A 1001 -27.51 8.33 1.65
C GLU A 1001 -28.79 8.37 0.81
N PHE A 1002 -29.58 7.29 0.81
CA PHE A 1002 -30.87 7.29 0.11
C PHE A 1002 -31.84 8.32 0.70
N LYS A 1003 -31.94 8.40 2.03
CA LYS A 1003 -32.77 9.40 2.72
C LYS A 1003 -32.33 10.82 2.37
N GLN A 1004 -31.03 11.09 2.37
CA GLN A 1004 -30.50 12.40 1.98
C GLN A 1004 -30.87 12.75 0.53
N ALA A 1005 -30.64 11.84 -0.42
CA ALA A 1005 -30.94 12.06 -1.82
C ALA A 1005 -32.44 12.33 -2.06
N ILE A 1006 -33.33 11.56 -1.42
CA ILE A 1006 -34.78 11.76 -1.48
C ILE A 1006 -35.17 13.12 -0.88
N GLN A 1007 -34.61 13.47 0.28
CA GLN A 1007 -34.88 14.74 0.94
C GLN A 1007 -34.44 15.94 0.08
N GLU A 1008 -33.26 15.87 -0.54
CA GLU A 1008 -32.76 16.92 -1.43
C GLU A 1008 -33.63 17.07 -2.68
N ALA A 1009 -34.11 15.96 -3.25
CA ALA A 1009 -35.02 15.97 -4.39
C ALA A 1009 -36.36 16.62 -4.02
N GLU A 1010 -36.91 16.28 -2.86
CA GLU A 1010 -38.17 16.85 -2.38
C GLU A 1010 -38.07 18.34 -2.06
N LEU A 1011 -36.97 18.77 -1.43
CA LEU A 1011 -36.69 20.19 -1.21
C LEU A 1011 -36.60 20.97 -2.53
N LYS A 1012 -35.95 20.40 -3.56
CA LYS A 1012 -35.91 21.00 -4.90
C LYS A 1012 -37.30 21.10 -5.52
N ARG A 1013 -38.13 20.06 -5.39
CA ARG A 1013 -39.52 20.07 -5.87
C ARG A 1013 -40.34 21.17 -5.21
N LEU A 1014 -40.27 21.28 -3.88
CA LEU A 1014 -40.98 22.30 -3.11
C LEU A 1014 -40.52 23.73 -3.47
N ASN A 1015 -39.21 23.93 -3.64
CA ASN A 1015 -38.65 25.22 -4.06
C ASN A 1015 -39.02 25.61 -5.50
N ASN A 1016 -39.19 24.64 -6.39
CA ASN A 1016 -39.63 24.90 -7.77
C ASN A 1016 -41.14 25.20 -7.85
N ILE A 1017 -41.94 24.67 -6.92
CA ILE A 1017 -43.36 25.01 -6.80
C ILE A 1017 -43.50 26.43 -6.26
N SER A 1018 -42.75 26.80 -5.21
CA SER A 1018 -42.80 28.14 -4.61
C SER A 1018 -42.19 29.27 -5.47
N ALA A 1019 -41.45 28.94 -6.54
CA ALA A 1019 -40.93 29.90 -7.51
C ALA A 1019 -41.86 30.12 -8.72
N ASN A 1020 -42.88 29.26 -8.89
CA ASN A 1020 -43.87 29.34 -9.98
C ASN A 1020 -45.25 29.81 -9.49
N ASP A 1021 -45.45 29.94 -8.18
CA ASP A 1021 -46.53 30.68 -7.52
C ASP A 1021 -46.06 32.10 -7.16
#